data_AF-A0A0M4EEW8-F1
#
_entry.id   AF-A0A0M4EEW8-F1
#
_cell.length_a   1.000
_cell.length_b   1.000
_cell.length_c   1.000
_cell.angle_alpha   90.00
_cell.angle_beta   90.00
_cell.angle_gamma   90.00
#
_symmetry.space_group_name_H-M   'P 1'
#
loop_
_entity.id
_entity.type
_entity.pdbx_description
1 polymer ?
#
loop_
_entity_poly.entity_id
_entity_poly.type
_entity_poly.pdbx_seq_one_letter_code
_entity_poly.pdbx_strand_id
1 'polypeptide(L)'
;MRLCISSDLMLWICLTVGIVINYSGQLVLATATANAGYVDNGDTKVCIGTKSRLSVPSNKTHHYRNLRDRYTNCTYVDGNLELTWLHDPNLDLSFLANIREITGYILISHVDVTKVVFPKLQIIRGRTLFSLNENDGKYALFAAYSKMHTLEMPELREILAGWVGFINNYNLCHTRTIVWREILSDPNNSYNYTYNFTASERTCPNCDDSCQQDACWGEGPQNCQKFSKITCAPQCSQGRCFGPGPRDCCHLFCAGGCTGPTQKDCIACKNFFDDGVCKEECPPMRKYNPSKYALEANPEGKYAYGATCVRECPGHLLKDNGACVRSCPSDKMAKDGECVACNGPCPKTCPGVNVLHSGNIDSFKNCTVIEGNIRVLDQTFSGFQDISDSYRLGARYLPMHPDRLNVFSTVKEITGYLNIEGVHEHFTNLSYFRNLEVIHGRSLIESYFAALSIVKSSVSSLELHSLKRINSGNIVIQHNKNLCFVTNILWSNVQHSNEQKQFINENLNASECQKLGLVCSDQCNSDGCWGSGPDQCLNCKSFNYSGTCYADCRNQGYLKPLMNKAVCRKCHPRCELCTNYGFHEQMCSKCVGYKKAEQCEDECPGDHYADEEKRECFKCHAECKGCTGPGADDCLACVNFKLFNESEVYDNSTLFNCTSKCPREQPHINYQSMHIGPHCVSTPPRNSKLSANVNINMIIIIVVPVSVDNPEYLLNALSGADAPIPTQTIGIPVAGVPSTLEVKVPGSESTSSDHEYYNDTQRELQPLQLLRSRNTETRV
;
A
#
# COMPACT_ATOMS: atom_id res chain seq x y z
N MET A 1 53.27 4.72 18.96
CA MET A 1 53.58 4.14 17.63
C MET A 1 52.32 4.21 16.78
N ARG A 2 52.35 4.86 15.61
CA ARG A 2 51.26 4.86 14.63
C ARG A 2 51.59 3.82 13.56
N LEU A 3 50.65 2.94 13.24
CA LEU A 3 50.67 2.08 12.05
C LEU A 3 49.41 2.40 11.25
N CYS A 4 49.58 2.83 9.99
CA CYS A 4 48.52 3.06 9.01
C CYS A 4 48.76 2.13 7.82
N ILE A 5 47.67 1.56 7.27
CA ILE A 5 47.62 0.95 5.93
C ILE A 5 46.45 1.63 5.17
N SER A 6 46.71 2.00 3.91
CA SER A 6 45.86 2.72 2.92
C SER A 6 44.96 1.73 2.15
N SER A 7 43.70 2.02 1.75
CA SER A 7 43.30 2.97 0.69
C SER A 7 41.77 3.25 0.64
N ASP A 8 41.45 4.54 0.47
CA ASP A 8 40.30 5.28 -0.14
C ASP A 8 38.84 4.75 0.01
N LEU A 9 37.83 5.47 0.54
CA LEU A 9 37.53 6.90 0.61
C LEU A 9 36.49 7.22 1.74
N MET A 10 36.80 8.19 2.63
CA MET A 10 35.96 8.97 3.60
C MET A 10 35.09 8.22 4.66
N LEU A 11 35.23 8.37 6.00
CA LEU A 11 35.39 9.55 6.88
C LEU A 11 36.01 9.13 8.25
N TRP A 12 36.76 10.00 8.94
CA TRP A 12 37.49 9.71 10.20
C TRP A 12 36.68 9.98 11.49
N ILE A 13 36.84 9.16 12.53
CA ILE A 13 36.57 9.54 13.95
C ILE A 13 37.72 9.02 14.84
N CYS A 14 38.39 9.92 15.57
CA CYS A 14 39.42 9.60 16.57
C CYS A 14 38.82 9.57 17.99
N LEU A 15 39.21 8.58 18.80
CA LEU A 15 38.93 8.50 20.24
C LEU A 15 40.21 8.74 21.04
N THR A 16 40.15 9.65 22.03
CA THR A 16 41.19 9.89 23.04
C THR A 16 40.87 9.12 24.32
N VAL A 17 41.87 8.47 24.93
CA VAL A 17 41.76 7.79 26.24
C VAL A 17 42.82 8.38 27.17
N GLY A 18 42.39 8.90 28.33
CA GLY A 18 43.25 9.37 29.41
C GLY A 18 43.45 8.30 30.49
N ILE A 19 44.68 8.20 31.01
CA ILE A 19 45.11 7.25 32.05
C ILE A 19 45.26 8.01 33.38
N VAL A 20 44.84 7.40 34.49
CA VAL A 20 45.20 7.81 35.86
C VAL A 20 45.72 6.59 36.63
N ILE A 21 46.86 6.74 37.30
CA ILE A 21 47.58 5.73 38.09
C ILE A 21 47.66 6.21 39.55
N ASN A 22 47.44 5.30 40.54
CA ASN A 22 48.21 5.06 41.79
C ASN A 22 47.33 4.55 42.96
N TYR A 23 47.79 3.90 44.04
CA TYR A 23 49.09 3.43 44.57
C TYR A 23 48.79 2.31 45.59
N SER A 24 49.25 1.07 45.39
CA SER A 24 49.63 0.11 46.45
C SER A 24 49.93 -1.25 45.80
N GLY A 25 51.20 -1.66 45.83
CA GLY A 25 51.68 -2.83 45.11
C GLY A 25 51.28 -4.16 45.75
N GLN A 26 50.60 -5.00 44.97
CA GLN A 26 50.77 -6.45 44.99
C GLN A 26 50.27 -7.01 43.65
N LEU A 27 51.13 -7.80 42.99
CA LEU A 27 50.83 -8.47 41.74
C LEU A 27 50.06 -9.77 42.06
N VAL A 28 48.76 -9.81 41.78
CA VAL A 28 47.97 -11.06 41.72
C VAL A 28 47.34 -11.11 40.35
N LEU A 29 47.63 -12.18 39.59
CA LEU A 29 46.91 -12.50 38.37
C LEU A 29 45.45 -12.79 38.72
N ALA A 30 44.57 -11.83 38.47
CA ALA A 30 43.14 -12.04 38.36
C ALA A 30 42.74 -11.74 36.91
N THR A 31 42.31 -12.76 36.18
CA THR A 31 41.50 -12.59 34.97
C THR A 31 40.15 -12.05 35.41
N ALA A 32 40.05 -10.73 35.53
CA ALA A 32 38.77 -10.05 35.72
C ALA A 32 37.99 -10.14 34.41
N THR A 33 37.00 -11.01 34.36
CA THR A 33 35.84 -10.87 33.47
C THR A 33 35.18 -9.54 33.81
N ALA A 34 35.50 -8.51 33.05
CA ALA A 34 34.81 -7.24 33.16
C ALA A 34 33.37 -7.44 32.71
N ASN A 35 32.46 -7.46 33.69
CA ASN A 35 31.05 -7.13 33.53
C ASN A 35 30.95 -5.77 32.82
N ALA A 36 30.86 -5.82 31.50
CA ALA A 36 30.09 -4.83 30.78
C ALA A 36 28.62 -5.16 31.09
N GLY A 37 28.00 -4.36 31.95
CA GLY A 37 26.55 -4.30 32.05
C GLY A 37 26.00 -3.93 30.69
N TYR A 38 25.73 -4.95 29.88
CA TYR A 38 24.96 -4.85 28.66
C TYR A 38 23.53 -4.52 29.12
N VAL A 39 23.20 -3.23 29.12
CA VAL A 39 21.80 -2.81 29.05
C VAL A 39 21.32 -3.34 27.71
N ASP A 40 20.63 -4.49 27.75
CA ASP A 40 19.96 -5.11 26.62
C ASP A 40 18.98 -4.09 26.05
N ASN A 41 19.42 -3.33 25.06
CA ASN A 41 18.54 -2.57 24.19
C ASN A 41 17.92 -3.61 23.24
N GLY A 42 17.05 -4.45 23.82
CA GLY A 42 16.45 -5.59 23.14
C GLY A 42 15.52 -5.07 22.06
N ASP A 43 16.00 -5.06 20.81
CA ASP A 43 15.16 -4.84 19.64
C ASP A 43 13.98 -5.82 19.69
N THR A 44 12.79 -5.30 19.94
CA THR A 44 11.54 -6.06 19.97
C THR A 44 11.28 -6.60 18.57
N LYS A 45 11.66 -7.85 18.30
CA LYS A 45 11.33 -8.52 17.04
C LYS A 45 9.85 -8.87 17.02
N VAL A 46 9.13 -8.26 16.09
CA VAL A 46 7.72 -8.50 15.81
C VAL A 46 7.59 -9.54 14.70
N CYS A 47 6.72 -10.53 14.90
CA CYS A 47 6.47 -11.57 13.90
C CYS A 47 4.98 -11.65 13.58
N ILE A 48 4.68 -11.87 12.31
CA ILE A 48 3.30 -12.05 11.85
C ILE A 48 2.84 -13.46 12.23
N GLY A 49 1.68 -13.57 12.87
CA GLY A 49 1.05 -14.85 13.22
C GLY A 49 0.52 -15.64 12.01
N THR A 50 -0.05 -16.81 12.27
CA THR A 50 -0.68 -17.67 11.25
C THR A 50 -2.21 -17.60 11.31
N LYS A 51 -2.89 -18.07 10.26
CA LYS A 51 -4.36 -18.12 10.20
C LYS A 51 -4.84 -19.39 9.47
N SER A 52 -4.08 -20.47 9.57
CA SER A 52 -4.36 -21.75 8.91
C SER A 52 -5.42 -22.56 9.67
N ARG A 53 -5.73 -22.20 10.92
CA ARG A 53 -6.64 -22.93 11.82
C ARG A 53 -6.24 -24.41 11.91
N LEU A 54 -7.12 -25.33 11.53
CA LEU A 54 -6.90 -26.79 11.57
C LEU A 54 -6.49 -27.37 10.22
N SER A 55 -6.15 -26.54 9.23
CA SER A 55 -5.76 -27.00 7.89
C SER A 55 -4.57 -27.97 7.95
N VAL A 56 -4.69 -29.12 7.29
CA VAL A 56 -3.64 -30.15 7.28
C VAL A 56 -2.50 -29.71 6.34
N PRO A 57 -1.24 -29.60 6.80
CA PRO A 57 -0.13 -29.26 5.93
C PRO A 57 0.20 -30.43 5.00
N SER A 58 0.45 -30.13 3.73
CA SER A 58 0.86 -31.12 2.72
C SER A 58 2.22 -31.75 3.02
N ASN A 59 3.15 -30.98 3.60
CA ASN A 59 4.46 -31.46 4.05
C ASN A 59 4.73 -31.01 5.49
N LYS A 60 4.72 -31.95 6.43
CA LYS A 60 4.84 -31.70 7.87
C LYS A 60 6.24 -31.20 8.28
N THR A 61 7.30 -31.71 7.65
CA THR A 61 8.68 -31.26 7.91
C THR A 61 8.88 -29.81 7.49
N HIS A 62 8.33 -29.44 6.34
CA HIS A 62 8.36 -28.07 5.85
C HIS A 62 7.52 -27.14 6.73
N HIS A 63 6.33 -27.58 7.15
CA HIS A 63 5.48 -26.85 8.08
C HIS A 63 6.21 -26.51 9.39
N TYR A 64 6.89 -27.47 10.00
CA TYR A 64 7.71 -27.23 11.20
C TYR A 64 8.83 -26.21 10.95
N ARG A 65 9.56 -26.31 9.83
CA ARG A 65 10.60 -25.33 9.50
C ARG A 65 10.03 -23.92 9.36
N ASN A 66 8.86 -23.78 8.76
CA ASN A 66 8.20 -22.48 8.61
C ASN A 66 7.76 -21.90 9.95
N LEU A 67 7.26 -22.72 10.88
CA LEU A 67 6.95 -22.29 12.24
C LEU A 67 8.21 -21.82 12.97
N ARG A 68 9.30 -22.60 12.90
CA ARG A 68 10.59 -22.25 13.50
C ARG A 68 11.12 -20.94 12.93
N ASP A 69 11.25 -20.83 11.62
CA ASP A 69 11.86 -19.67 10.96
C ASP A 69 11.02 -18.38 11.22
N ARG A 70 9.70 -18.53 11.34
CA ARG A 70 8.78 -17.44 11.71
C ARG A 70 8.97 -16.93 13.13
N TYR A 71 9.00 -17.84 14.10
CA TYR A 71 8.96 -17.49 15.53
C TYR A 71 10.35 -17.43 16.19
N THR A 72 11.43 -17.77 15.48
CA THR A 72 12.80 -17.64 16.00
C THR A 72 13.11 -16.19 16.36
N ASN A 73 13.58 -15.98 17.59
CA ASN A 73 13.84 -14.66 18.20
C ASN A 73 12.61 -13.74 18.30
N CYS A 74 11.41 -14.28 18.14
CA CYS A 74 10.19 -13.49 18.23
C CYS A 74 9.90 -13.09 19.68
N THR A 75 9.52 -11.83 19.89
CA THR A 75 9.10 -11.34 21.21
C THR A 75 7.61 -10.98 21.24
N TYR A 76 7.09 -10.48 20.12
CA TYR A 76 5.70 -10.04 19.98
C TYR A 76 5.09 -10.64 18.71
N VAL A 77 3.97 -11.36 18.85
CA VAL A 77 3.25 -11.97 17.73
C VAL A 77 2.05 -11.11 17.34
N ASP A 78 2.13 -10.47 16.17
CA ASP A 78 1.03 -9.75 15.52
C ASP A 78 0.16 -10.75 14.73
N GLY A 79 -0.83 -11.31 15.41
CA GLY A 79 -1.77 -12.30 14.87
C GLY A 79 -1.99 -13.46 15.84
N ASN A 80 -2.23 -14.64 15.29
CA ASN A 80 -2.44 -15.86 16.06
C ASN A 80 -1.17 -16.72 16.07
N LEU A 81 -1.01 -17.52 17.12
CA LEU A 81 0.04 -18.54 17.19
C LEU A 81 -0.61 -19.92 17.07
N GLU A 82 -0.36 -20.62 15.98
CA GLU A 82 -0.95 -21.93 15.72
C GLU A 82 0.15 -23.00 15.63
N LEU A 83 0.14 -23.95 16.57
CA LEU A 83 0.99 -25.14 16.57
C LEU A 83 0.11 -26.33 16.21
N THR A 84 0.22 -26.80 14.96
CA THR A 84 -0.63 -27.87 14.46
C THR A 84 0.16 -28.97 13.77
N TRP A 85 -0.34 -30.21 13.84
CA TRP A 85 0.18 -31.33 13.04
C TRP A 85 1.67 -31.67 13.27
N LEU A 86 2.13 -31.54 14.52
CA LEU A 86 3.50 -31.83 14.95
C LEU A 86 3.59 -33.22 15.59
N HIS A 87 3.79 -34.27 14.79
CA HIS A 87 3.73 -35.66 15.27
C HIS A 87 5.03 -36.23 15.83
N ASP A 88 6.18 -35.63 15.50
CA ASP A 88 7.45 -36.10 16.04
C ASP A 88 7.60 -35.57 17.48
N PRO A 89 7.62 -36.44 18.50
CA PRO A 89 7.68 -36.03 19.90
C PRO A 89 8.99 -35.33 20.28
N ASN A 90 10.04 -35.45 19.44
CA ASN A 90 11.38 -34.89 19.67
C ASN A 90 11.63 -33.55 18.98
N LEU A 91 10.60 -32.95 18.36
CA LEU A 91 10.76 -31.64 17.73
C LEU A 91 11.11 -30.57 18.76
N ASP A 92 12.06 -29.72 18.41
CA ASP A 92 12.52 -28.63 19.26
C ASP A 92 11.63 -27.39 19.10
N LEU A 93 10.91 -27.04 20.17
CA LEU A 93 10.09 -25.82 20.23
C LEU A 93 10.74 -24.69 21.03
N SER A 94 12.05 -24.78 21.31
CA SER A 94 12.81 -23.76 22.07
C SER A 94 12.76 -22.37 21.47
N PHE A 95 12.52 -22.25 20.16
CA PHE A 95 12.38 -20.98 19.47
C PHE A 95 11.20 -20.13 19.98
N LEU A 96 10.23 -20.73 20.69
CA LEU A 96 9.11 -20.03 21.33
C LEU A 96 9.51 -19.31 22.63
N ALA A 97 10.72 -19.55 23.16
CA ALA A 97 11.14 -19.11 24.48
C ALA A 97 11.14 -17.59 24.70
N ASN A 98 11.25 -16.81 23.62
CA ASN A 98 11.34 -15.36 23.69
C ASN A 98 9.99 -14.65 23.56
N ILE A 99 8.92 -15.36 23.23
CA ILE A 99 7.60 -14.77 23.02
C ILE A 99 7.05 -14.29 24.36
N ARG A 100 6.72 -13.00 24.43
CA ARG A 100 6.16 -12.32 25.61
C ARG A 100 4.69 -11.98 25.45
N GLU A 101 4.25 -11.71 24.22
CA GLU A 101 2.91 -11.22 23.94
C GLU A 101 2.37 -11.75 22.62
N ILE A 102 1.08 -12.10 22.62
CA ILE A 102 0.33 -12.58 21.44
C ILE A 102 -0.96 -11.78 21.33
N THR A 103 -1.20 -11.15 20.17
CA THR A 103 -2.36 -10.27 19.99
C THR A 103 -3.67 -11.02 19.73
N GLY A 104 -3.60 -12.18 19.07
CA GLY A 104 -4.74 -13.00 18.69
C GLY A 104 -5.00 -14.12 19.68
N TYR A 105 -5.11 -15.35 19.17
CA TYR A 105 -5.27 -16.57 19.96
C TYR A 105 -4.06 -17.52 19.84
N ILE A 106 -3.97 -18.47 20.77
CA ILE A 106 -3.10 -19.64 20.69
C ILE A 106 -3.94 -20.88 20.36
N LEU A 107 -3.55 -21.60 19.31
CA LEU A 107 -4.14 -22.88 18.91
C LEU A 107 -3.08 -23.97 18.96
N ILE A 108 -3.33 -25.04 19.71
CA ILE A 108 -2.48 -26.23 19.77
C ILE A 108 -3.35 -27.44 19.38
N SER A 109 -3.05 -28.10 18.26
CA SER A 109 -3.87 -29.22 17.81
C SER A 109 -3.06 -30.30 17.10
N HIS A 110 -3.29 -31.57 17.43
CA HIS A 110 -2.52 -32.70 16.86
C HIS A 110 -0.99 -32.52 17.07
N VAL A 111 -0.61 -32.16 18.29
CA VAL A 111 0.79 -32.01 18.71
C VAL A 111 1.18 -33.16 19.63
N ASP A 112 2.18 -33.94 19.21
CA ASP A 112 2.72 -35.09 19.94
C ASP A 112 4.03 -34.75 20.67
N VAL A 113 4.54 -33.52 20.51
CA VAL A 113 5.68 -32.99 21.27
C VAL A 113 5.42 -33.11 22.76
N THR A 114 6.40 -33.62 23.51
CA THR A 114 6.22 -33.97 24.92
C THR A 114 5.95 -32.76 25.82
N LYS A 115 6.70 -31.67 25.63
CA LYS A 115 6.55 -30.42 26.40
C LYS A 115 6.43 -29.24 25.47
N VAL A 116 5.40 -28.42 25.66
CA VAL A 116 5.23 -27.14 24.96
C VAL A 116 5.39 -26.04 26.00
N VAL A 117 6.42 -25.21 25.84
CA VAL A 117 6.84 -24.25 26.88
C VAL A 117 6.86 -22.83 26.32
N PHE A 118 6.15 -21.93 27.00
CA PHE A 118 6.16 -20.48 26.77
C PHE A 118 6.67 -19.77 28.03
N PRO A 119 7.98 -19.76 28.28
CA PRO A 119 8.56 -19.38 29.56
C PRO A 119 8.46 -17.88 29.85
N LYS A 120 8.30 -17.03 28.83
CA LYS A 120 8.23 -15.57 28.98
C LYS A 120 6.88 -14.98 28.55
N LEU A 121 5.91 -15.81 28.15
CA LEU A 121 4.62 -15.34 27.67
C LEU A 121 3.82 -14.77 28.84
N GLN A 122 3.50 -13.48 28.77
CA GLN A 122 2.86 -12.73 29.84
C GLN A 122 1.38 -12.48 29.59
N ILE A 123 1.02 -12.24 28.32
CA ILE A 123 -0.32 -11.77 27.94
C ILE A 123 -0.80 -12.35 26.59
N ILE A 124 -2.09 -12.69 26.53
CA ILE A 124 -2.82 -12.99 25.29
C ILE A 124 -3.95 -11.97 25.17
N ARG A 125 -3.97 -11.18 24.09
CA ARG A 125 -4.96 -10.09 23.96
C ARG A 125 -6.32 -10.52 23.43
N GLY A 126 -6.41 -11.60 22.65
CA GLY A 126 -7.69 -12.07 22.11
C GLY A 126 -8.38 -11.10 21.15
N ARG A 127 -7.63 -10.27 20.39
CA ARG A 127 -8.21 -9.40 19.34
C ARG A 127 -8.89 -10.21 18.23
N THR A 128 -8.38 -11.41 18.00
CA THR A 128 -8.97 -12.46 17.18
C THR A 128 -9.13 -13.70 18.05
N LEU A 129 -10.23 -14.43 17.85
CA LEU A 129 -10.57 -15.61 18.65
C LEU A 129 -10.77 -16.82 17.73
N PHE A 130 -10.42 -17.99 18.23
CA PHE A 130 -10.63 -19.28 17.58
C PHE A 130 -12.01 -19.83 17.92
N SER A 131 -12.72 -20.37 16.94
CA SER A 131 -14.00 -21.06 17.15
C SER A 131 -13.98 -22.35 16.35
N LEU A 132 -14.43 -23.46 16.97
CA LEU A 132 -14.59 -24.75 16.28
C LEU A 132 -15.84 -24.72 15.38
N ASN A 133 -16.94 -24.18 15.90
CA ASN A 133 -18.19 -23.95 15.16
C ASN A 133 -18.76 -22.56 15.50
N GLU A 134 -19.75 -22.08 14.74
CA GLU A 134 -20.41 -20.78 14.99
C GLU A 134 -21.18 -20.73 16.32
N ASN A 135 -21.59 -21.89 16.84
CA ASN A 135 -22.35 -22.03 18.09
C ASN A 135 -21.47 -22.35 19.32
N ASP A 136 -20.17 -22.52 19.13
CA ASP A 136 -19.23 -22.81 20.22
C ASP A 136 -18.70 -21.52 20.87
N GLY A 137 -18.11 -21.66 22.06
CA GLY A 137 -17.36 -20.58 22.68
C GLY A 137 -16.21 -20.09 21.79
N LYS A 138 -15.92 -18.78 21.86
CA LYS A 138 -14.79 -18.17 21.15
C LYS A 138 -13.54 -18.17 22.05
N TYR A 139 -12.50 -18.89 21.66
CA TYR A 139 -11.32 -19.17 22.47
C TYR A 139 -10.12 -18.26 22.15
N ALA A 140 -9.43 -17.81 23.19
CA ALA A 140 -8.11 -17.16 23.08
C ALA A 140 -6.95 -18.14 23.32
N LEU A 141 -7.20 -19.22 24.06
CA LEU A 141 -6.30 -20.36 24.20
C LEU A 141 -7.09 -21.63 23.98
N PHE A 142 -6.74 -22.38 22.95
CA PHE A 142 -7.40 -23.63 22.62
C PHE A 142 -6.38 -24.73 22.35
N ALA A 143 -6.45 -25.81 23.11
CA ALA A 143 -5.59 -26.98 22.93
C ALA A 143 -6.45 -28.24 22.78
N ALA A 144 -6.29 -28.97 21.67
CA ALA A 144 -7.07 -30.18 21.45
C ALA A 144 -6.32 -31.31 20.77
N TYR A 145 -6.83 -32.54 20.93
CA TYR A 145 -6.41 -33.74 20.20
C TYR A 145 -4.88 -33.97 20.17
N SER A 146 -4.19 -33.61 21.26
CA SER A 146 -2.73 -33.63 21.35
C SER A 146 -2.26 -34.66 22.38
N LYS A 147 -1.02 -35.14 22.26
CA LYS A 147 -0.40 -36.12 23.18
C LYS A 147 0.71 -35.51 24.06
N MET A 148 0.79 -34.18 24.10
CA MET A 148 1.69 -33.45 25.00
C MET A 148 1.42 -33.80 26.47
N HIS A 149 2.50 -33.80 27.26
CA HIS A 149 2.49 -34.11 28.68
C HIS A 149 2.26 -32.85 29.52
N THR A 150 2.92 -31.75 29.17
CA THR A 150 2.79 -30.46 29.87
C THR A 150 2.68 -29.31 28.87
N LEU A 151 1.86 -28.33 29.23
CA LEU A 151 1.77 -27.03 28.56
C LEU A 151 2.16 -25.97 29.59
N GLU A 152 3.39 -25.48 29.49
CA GLU A 152 4.02 -24.68 30.53
C GLU A 152 3.99 -23.18 30.16
N MET A 153 3.23 -22.38 30.92
CA MET A 153 3.12 -20.93 30.74
C MET A 153 3.31 -20.16 32.06
N PRO A 154 4.46 -20.32 32.75
CA PRO A 154 4.66 -19.84 34.12
C PRO A 154 4.52 -18.32 34.31
N GLU A 155 4.78 -17.54 33.27
CA GLU A 155 4.64 -16.07 33.32
C GLU A 155 3.29 -15.55 32.82
N LEU A 156 2.38 -16.43 32.36
CA LEU A 156 1.09 -16.00 31.82
C LEU A 156 0.20 -15.51 32.96
N ARG A 157 -0.15 -14.23 32.93
CA ARG A 157 -0.95 -13.60 33.99
C ARG A 157 -2.22 -12.93 33.48
N GLU A 158 -2.38 -12.78 32.17
CA GLU A 158 -3.51 -12.05 31.59
C GLU A 158 -3.99 -12.66 30.25
N ILE A 159 -5.30 -12.88 30.17
CA ILE A 159 -6.03 -13.10 28.91
C ILE A 159 -7.14 -12.04 28.86
N LEU A 160 -6.99 -11.05 27.97
CA LEU A 160 -7.88 -9.88 27.93
C LEU A 160 -9.29 -10.23 27.43
N ALA A 161 -9.40 -11.08 26.41
CA ALA A 161 -10.66 -11.50 25.81
C ALA A 161 -10.55 -12.94 25.30
N GLY A 162 -11.67 -13.68 25.34
CA GLY A 162 -11.77 -15.05 24.85
C GLY A 162 -11.73 -16.13 25.92
N TRP A 163 -12.31 -17.28 25.60
CA TRP A 163 -12.41 -18.46 26.46
C TRP A 163 -11.12 -19.27 26.43
N VAL A 164 -10.98 -20.20 27.38
CA VAL A 164 -9.90 -21.19 27.39
C VAL A 164 -10.50 -22.58 27.26
N GLY A 165 -9.96 -23.38 26.33
CA GLY A 165 -10.50 -24.71 26.02
C GLY A 165 -9.41 -25.77 25.92
N PHE A 166 -9.59 -26.88 26.63
CA PHE A 166 -8.77 -28.08 26.53
C PHE A 166 -9.64 -29.27 26.20
N ILE A 167 -9.49 -29.84 25.00
CA ILE A 167 -10.36 -30.93 24.53
C ILE A 167 -9.53 -32.13 24.10
N ASN A 168 -9.71 -33.27 24.75
CA ASN A 168 -9.14 -34.56 24.36
C ASN A 168 -7.60 -34.51 24.19
N ASN A 169 -6.90 -33.92 25.16
CA ASN A 169 -5.44 -34.00 25.24
C ASN A 169 -5.05 -35.21 26.10
N TYR A 170 -4.40 -36.21 25.50
CA TYR A 170 -4.31 -37.56 26.07
C TYR A 170 -3.42 -37.64 27.32
N ASN A 171 -2.25 -36.98 27.32
CA ASN A 171 -1.25 -37.07 28.39
C ASN A 171 -1.14 -35.79 29.26
N LEU A 172 -2.02 -34.82 29.04
CA LEU A 172 -1.86 -33.45 29.56
C LEU A 172 -2.11 -33.38 31.06
N CYS A 173 -1.10 -32.90 31.79
CA CYS A 173 -1.13 -32.71 33.23
C CYS A 173 -1.20 -31.23 33.65
N HIS A 174 -1.50 -31.00 34.93
CA HIS A 174 -1.48 -29.70 35.66
C HIS A 174 -2.46 -28.61 35.19
N THR A 175 -2.92 -28.60 33.94
CA THR A 175 -3.83 -27.56 33.42
C THR A 175 -5.17 -27.42 34.18
N ARG A 176 -5.59 -28.44 34.92
CA ARG A 176 -6.75 -28.41 35.82
C ARG A 176 -6.47 -27.73 37.16
N THR A 177 -5.22 -27.67 37.61
CA THR A 177 -4.85 -27.04 38.88
C THR A 177 -4.72 -25.52 38.74
N ILE A 178 -4.62 -25.02 37.51
CA ILE A 178 -4.58 -23.57 37.22
C ILE A 178 -5.87 -22.88 37.65
N VAL A 179 -5.70 -21.80 38.41
CA VAL A 179 -6.79 -20.93 38.88
C VAL A 179 -7.11 -19.91 37.78
N TRP A 180 -8.01 -20.24 36.85
CA TRP A 180 -8.29 -19.39 35.67
C TRP A 180 -8.90 -18.02 35.96
N ARG A 181 -9.63 -17.85 37.08
CA ARG A 181 -10.16 -16.55 37.52
C ARG A 181 -9.07 -15.50 37.79
N GLU A 182 -7.84 -15.95 38.06
CA GLU A 182 -6.66 -15.10 38.22
C GLU A 182 -6.19 -14.53 36.87
N ILE A 183 -6.32 -15.30 35.78
CA ILE A 183 -5.76 -14.98 34.46
C ILE A 183 -6.79 -14.30 33.55
N LEU A 184 -8.04 -14.77 33.55
CA LEU A 184 -9.11 -14.24 32.70
C LEU A 184 -9.53 -12.84 33.15
N SER A 185 -9.48 -11.86 32.26
CA SER A 185 -9.92 -10.49 32.53
C SER A 185 -11.44 -10.38 32.65
N ASP A 186 -12.18 -10.87 31.65
CA ASP A 186 -13.65 -10.78 31.58
C ASP A 186 -14.30 -11.91 32.40
N PRO A 187 -15.15 -11.60 33.39
CA PRO A 187 -15.83 -12.60 34.20
C PRO A 187 -16.83 -13.47 33.43
N ASN A 188 -17.26 -13.05 32.22
CA ASN A 188 -18.15 -13.85 31.37
C ASN A 188 -17.40 -14.92 30.57
N ASN A 189 -16.06 -14.86 30.51
CA ASN A 189 -15.27 -15.87 29.82
C ASN A 189 -15.09 -17.12 30.69
N SER A 190 -15.23 -18.28 30.07
CA SER A 190 -15.14 -19.58 30.76
C SER A 190 -13.87 -20.34 30.42
N TYR A 191 -13.52 -21.26 31.30
CA TYR A 191 -12.56 -22.34 31.08
C TYR A 191 -13.31 -23.66 30.93
N ASN A 192 -13.05 -24.38 29.84
CA ASN A 192 -13.65 -25.68 29.57
C ASN A 192 -12.55 -26.74 29.42
N TYR A 193 -12.68 -27.84 30.17
CA TYR A 193 -11.84 -29.03 30.04
C TYR A 193 -12.71 -30.23 29.72
N THR A 194 -12.38 -30.95 28.65
CA THR A 194 -13.12 -32.12 28.19
C THR A 194 -12.15 -33.25 27.87
N TYR A 195 -12.42 -34.44 28.42
CA TYR A 195 -11.67 -35.65 28.14
C TYR A 195 -12.67 -36.80 27.93
N ASN A 196 -12.87 -37.17 26.66
CA ASN A 196 -13.90 -38.13 26.25
C ASN A 196 -13.30 -39.45 25.76
N PHE A 197 -12.07 -39.80 26.17
CA PHE A 197 -11.50 -41.11 25.84
C PHE A 197 -12.01 -42.18 26.82
N THR A 198 -12.06 -43.42 26.34
CA THR A 198 -12.41 -44.59 27.16
C THR A 198 -11.28 -45.00 28.10
N ALA A 199 -10.03 -44.70 27.75
CA ALA A 199 -8.88 -44.89 28.61
C ALA A 199 -8.91 -43.89 29.77
N SER A 200 -8.41 -44.28 30.94
CA SER A 200 -8.27 -43.35 32.06
C SER A 200 -7.21 -42.30 31.76
N GLU A 201 -7.41 -41.08 32.26
CA GLU A 201 -6.39 -40.04 32.25
C GLU A 201 -5.11 -40.51 32.93
N ARG A 202 -3.97 -39.98 32.48
CA ARG A 202 -2.67 -40.24 33.07
C ARG A 202 -2.64 -39.76 34.53
N THR A 203 -2.09 -40.57 35.42
CA THR A 203 -1.78 -40.12 36.79
C THR A 203 -0.70 -39.06 36.73
N CYS A 204 -1.06 -37.82 37.07
CA CYS A 204 -0.17 -36.68 37.03
C CYS A 204 0.63 -36.54 38.34
N PRO A 205 1.90 -36.10 38.27
CA PRO A 205 2.63 -35.65 39.45
C PRO A 205 1.90 -34.48 40.13
N ASN A 206 2.09 -34.34 41.44
CA ASN A 206 1.62 -33.17 42.18
C ASN A 206 2.43 -31.93 41.80
N CYS A 207 1.89 -30.75 42.07
CA CYS A 207 2.68 -29.53 42.01
C CYS A 207 3.74 -29.51 43.11
N ASP A 208 4.73 -28.64 42.97
CA ASP A 208 5.74 -28.43 44.00
C ASP A 208 5.09 -27.86 45.28
N ASP A 209 5.57 -28.26 46.45
CA ASP A 209 5.00 -27.85 47.75
C ASP A 209 5.06 -26.32 47.97
N SER A 210 5.92 -25.61 47.23
CA SER A 210 6.01 -24.15 47.27
C SER A 210 4.87 -23.44 46.51
N CYS A 211 4.09 -24.16 45.69
CA CYS A 211 3.04 -23.56 44.87
C CYS A 211 1.80 -23.18 45.70
N GLN A 212 1.41 -21.91 45.63
CA GLN A 212 0.19 -21.43 46.27
C GLN A 212 -1.06 -22.07 45.65
N GLN A 213 -1.99 -22.53 46.48
CA GLN A 213 -3.24 -23.20 46.07
C GLN A 213 -3.02 -24.48 45.22
N ASP A 214 -1.86 -25.13 45.32
CA ASP A 214 -1.50 -26.32 44.52
C ASP A 214 -1.62 -26.06 43.00
N ALA A 215 -1.45 -24.80 42.58
CA ALA A 215 -1.64 -24.36 41.21
C ALA A 215 -0.30 -24.23 40.49
N CYS A 216 -0.11 -25.01 39.43
CA CYS A 216 1.13 -25.03 38.64
C CYS A 216 0.87 -25.37 37.18
N TRP A 217 1.78 -24.95 36.30
CA TRP A 217 1.76 -25.26 34.87
C TRP A 217 2.50 -26.56 34.52
N GLY A 218 3.26 -27.10 35.47
CA GLY A 218 4.17 -28.22 35.29
C GLY A 218 4.93 -28.55 36.57
N GLU A 219 5.89 -29.47 36.48
CA GLU A 219 6.70 -29.90 37.62
C GLU A 219 7.76 -28.85 38.01
N GLY A 220 8.07 -28.77 39.31
CA GLY A 220 9.11 -27.92 39.88
C GLY A 220 8.66 -26.49 40.25
N PRO A 221 9.43 -25.79 41.10
CA PRO A 221 9.03 -24.50 41.68
C PRO A 221 8.93 -23.37 40.64
N GLN A 222 9.66 -23.48 39.53
CA GLN A 222 9.60 -22.50 38.43
C GLN A 222 8.26 -22.48 37.69
N ASN A 223 7.46 -23.54 37.84
CA ASN A 223 6.18 -23.71 37.16
C ASN A 223 4.97 -23.35 38.03
N CYS A 224 5.17 -22.86 39.25
CA CYS A 224 4.07 -22.40 40.10
C CYS A 224 3.32 -21.23 39.45
N GLN A 225 1.99 -21.24 39.56
CA GLN A 225 1.17 -20.12 39.09
C GLN A 225 1.44 -18.87 39.93
N LYS A 226 1.60 -17.73 39.26
CA LYS A 226 1.80 -16.44 39.91
C LYS A 226 0.48 -15.70 40.08
N PHE A 227 0.25 -15.13 41.26
CA PHE A 227 -0.98 -14.43 41.61
C PHE A 227 -0.76 -12.91 41.68
N SER A 228 -1.75 -12.17 41.19
CA SER A 228 -1.69 -10.73 40.93
C SER A 228 -3.07 -10.05 40.87
N LYS A 229 -4.18 -10.78 41.06
CA LYS A 229 -5.56 -10.27 41.02
C LYS A 229 -6.38 -10.72 42.21
N ILE A 230 -6.47 -12.02 42.48
CA ILE A 230 -7.35 -12.54 43.55
C ILE A 230 -6.76 -12.37 44.95
N THR A 231 -5.44 -12.21 45.07
CA THR A 231 -4.71 -12.02 46.33
C THR A 231 -4.60 -10.55 46.74
N CYS A 232 -5.11 -9.64 45.90
CA CYS A 232 -4.96 -8.22 46.10
C CYS A 232 -5.89 -7.67 47.17
N ALA A 233 -5.45 -6.58 47.82
CA ALA A 233 -6.30 -5.84 48.73
C ALA A 233 -7.52 -5.24 48.00
N PRO A 234 -8.69 -5.11 48.65
CA PRO A 234 -9.91 -4.56 48.03
C PRO A 234 -9.75 -3.16 47.43
N GLN A 235 -8.76 -2.38 47.91
CA GLN A 235 -8.43 -1.05 47.36
C GLN A 235 -7.86 -1.12 45.95
N CYS A 236 -7.33 -2.27 45.52
CA CYS A 236 -6.82 -2.50 44.17
C CYS A 236 -7.91 -2.96 43.19
N SER A 237 -9.20 -2.82 43.51
CA SER A 237 -10.37 -3.51 42.90
C SER A 237 -10.57 -3.37 41.38
N GLN A 238 -9.79 -2.54 40.69
CA GLN A 238 -9.82 -2.41 39.22
C GLN A 238 -8.49 -2.75 38.53
N GLY A 239 -7.50 -3.21 39.29
CA GLY A 239 -6.13 -3.42 38.81
C GLY A 239 -5.52 -4.72 39.28
N ARG A 240 -4.19 -4.78 39.16
CA ARG A 240 -3.36 -5.89 39.62
C ARG A 240 -2.61 -5.48 40.89
N CYS A 241 -1.92 -6.42 41.52
CA CYS A 241 -1.03 -6.16 42.63
C CYS A 241 0.25 -7.00 42.54
N PHE A 242 1.28 -6.57 43.28
CA PHE A 242 2.53 -7.32 43.47
C PHE A 242 2.68 -7.86 44.89
N GLY A 243 1.67 -7.64 45.74
CA GLY A 243 1.58 -8.10 47.12
C GLY A 243 0.15 -7.96 47.67
N PRO A 244 -0.15 -8.54 48.83
CA PRO A 244 -1.49 -8.52 49.43
C PRO A 244 -1.81 -7.22 50.17
N GLY A 245 -0.84 -6.32 50.38
CA GLY A 245 -1.03 -5.09 51.12
C GLY A 245 -1.81 -4.02 50.33
N PRO A 246 -2.50 -3.08 51.00
CA PRO A 246 -3.21 -1.97 50.33
C PRO A 246 -2.30 -0.98 49.57
N ARG A 247 -0.98 -1.06 49.77
CA ARG A 247 0.03 -0.25 49.07
C ARG A 247 0.73 -1.01 47.94
N ASP A 248 0.41 -2.28 47.77
CA ASP A 248 1.03 -3.16 46.79
C ASP A 248 0.22 -3.22 45.47
N CYS A 249 -0.65 -2.23 45.26
CA CYS A 249 -1.42 -2.12 44.02
C CYS A 249 -0.51 -1.68 42.87
N CYS A 250 -0.71 -2.30 41.71
CA CYS A 250 -0.12 -1.88 40.45
C CYS A 250 -0.82 -0.64 39.89
N HIS A 251 -0.13 0.07 38.99
CA HIS A 251 -0.78 1.10 38.20
C HIS A 251 -1.91 0.52 37.34
N LEU A 252 -2.99 1.29 37.11
CA LEU A 252 -4.18 0.86 36.35
C LEU A 252 -3.90 0.52 34.87
N PHE A 253 -2.74 0.93 34.37
CA PHE A 253 -2.28 0.67 33.00
C PHE A 253 -1.44 -0.61 32.89
N CYS A 254 -1.15 -1.27 34.02
CA CYS A 254 -0.49 -2.56 34.03
C CYS A 254 -1.50 -3.68 33.71
N ALA A 255 -1.06 -4.66 32.94
CA ALA A 255 -1.75 -5.92 32.70
C ALA A 255 -0.93 -7.08 33.27
N GLY A 256 -1.61 -8.09 33.83
CA GLY A 256 -0.98 -9.26 34.44
C GLY A 256 -0.18 -9.02 35.73
N GLY A 257 0.32 -7.81 36.01
CA GLY A 257 1.01 -7.50 37.27
C GLY A 257 2.08 -6.42 37.11
N CYS A 258 2.83 -6.20 38.18
CA CYS A 258 3.90 -5.22 38.25
C CYS A 258 4.96 -5.65 39.26
N THR A 259 6.09 -4.96 39.28
CA THR A 259 7.15 -5.07 40.29
C THR A 259 7.13 -3.89 41.27
N GLY A 260 6.22 -2.95 41.08
CA GLY A 260 6.13 -1.69 41.81
C GLY A 260 4.89 -0.88 41.40
N PRO A 261 4.59 0.24 42.06
CA PRO A 261 3.32 0.95 41.90
C PRO A 261 3.27 1.85 40.65
N THR A 262 4.37 2.08 39.93
CA THR A 262 4.42 3.05 38.84
C THR A 262 4.12 2.43 37.47
N GLN A 263 3.87 3.27 36.46
CA GLN A 263 3.65 2.84 35.06
C GLN A 263 4.86 2.15 34.43
N LYS A 264 6.06 2.35 34.97
CA LYS A 264 7.31 1.75 34.50
C LYS A 264 7.53 0.35 35.06
N ASP A 265 6.90 0.05 36.17
CA ASP A 265 7.06 -1.21 36.89
C ASP A 265 6.10 -2.29 36.39
N CYS A 266 5.30 -2.01 35.35
CA CYS A 266 4.36 -2.96 34.80
C CYS A 266 5.08 -4.11 34.10
N ILE A 267 4.59 -5.34 34.31
CA ILE A 267 5.10 -6.53 33.60
C ILE A 267 4.68 -6.51 32.13
N ALA A 268 3.43 -6.12 31.88
CA ALA A 268 2.88 -5.90 30.54
C ALA A 268 1.95 -4.68 30.55
N CYS A 269 1.75 -4.06 29.40
CA CYS A 269 0.88 -2.90 29.26
C CYS A 269 -0.53 -3.29 28.85
N LYS A 270 -1.51 -2.75 29.56
CA LYS A 270 -2.93 -2.93 29.24
C LYS A 270 -3.28 -2.35 27.87
N ASN A 271 -2.83 -1.12 27.59
CA ASN A 271 -3.08 -0.43 26.33
C ASN A 271 -1.81 -0.34 25.48
N PHE A 272 -0.97 0.67 25.69
CA PHE A 272 0.24 0.90 24.90
C PHE A 272 1.52 0.87 25.72
N PHE A 273 2.57 0.28 25.14
CA PHE A 273 3.93 0.34 25.62
C PHE A 273 4.72 1.43 24.88
N ASP A 274 5.34 2.35 25.63
CA ASP A 274 6.13 3.45 25.09
C ASP A 274 7.44 3.60 25.88
N ASP A 275 8.57 3.19 25.27
CA ASP A 275 9.93 3.26 25.82
C ASP A 275 10.06 2.84 27.30
N GLY A 276 9.46 1.69 27.66
CA GLY A 276 9.52 1.15 29.03
C GLY A 276 8.42 1.67 29.97
N VAL A 277 7.44 2.42 29.45
CA VAL A 277 6.33 2.96 30.25
C VAL A 277 5.00 2.55 29.64
N CYS A 278 4.07 2.07 30.47
CA CYS A 278 2.70 1.80 30.04
C CYS A 278 1.86 3.08 30.01
N LYS A 279 1.27 3.37 28.85
CA LYS A 279 0.43 4.55 28.61
C LYS A 279 -0.95 4.15 28.11
N GLU A 280 -1.92 5.03 28.33
CA GLU A 280 -3.28 4.86 27.84
C GLU A 280 -3.39 5.06 26.33
N GLU A 281 -2.68 6.06 25.80
CA GLU A 281 -2.60 6.39 24.38
C GLU A 281 -1.15 6.72 24.00
N CYS A 282 -0.80 6.52 22.73
CA CYS A 282 0.49 6.96 22.22
C CYS A 282 0.57 8.48 22.15
N PRO A 283 1.77 9.08 22.32
CA PRO A 283 1.97 10.51 22.17
C PRO A 283 1.38 11.03 20.85
N PRO A 284 0.43 11.98 20.87
CA PRO A 284 -0.28 12.40 19.68
C PRO A 284 0.68 13.11 18.72
N MET A 285 0.44 12.98 17.42
CA MET A 285 1.27 13.60 16.37
C MET A 285 1.22 15.14 16.40
N ARG A 286 0.14 15.71 16.95
CA ARG A 286 -0.05 17.16 17.09
C ARG A 286 -0.43 17.49 18.52
N LYS A 287 0.11 18.58 19.05
CA LYS A 287 -0.18 19.09 20.40
C LYS A 287 -0.73 20.50 20.29
N TYR A 288 -1.80 20.78 21.03
CA TYR A 288 -2.37 22.11 21.10
C TYR A 288 -1.41 23.04 21.85
N ASN A 289 -1.02 24.14 21.22
CA ASN A 289 -0.22 25.19 21.83
C ASN A 289 -1.16 26.29 22.37
N PRO A 290 -1.36 26.40 23.70
CA PRO A 290 -2.28 27.36 24.28
C PRO A 290 -1.92 28.82 23.98
N SER A 291 -0.64 29.14 23.80
CA SER A 291 -0.16 30.50 23.54
C SER A 291 -0.48 30.98 22.11
N LYS A 292 -0.60 30.06 21.16
CA LYS A 292 -0.88 30.36 19.74
C LYS A 292 -2.29 29.94 19.31
N TYR A 293 -3.05 29.32 20.22
CA TYR A 293 -4.37 28.75 19.94
C TYR A 293 -4.40 27.83 18.70
N ALA A 294 -3.31 27.08 18.45
CA ALA A 294 -3.13 26.28 17.24
C ALA A 294 -2.57 24.88 17.55
N LEU A 295 -2.89 23.89 16.70
CA LEU A 295 -2.34 22.53 16.74
C LEU A 295 -0.98 22.49 16.03
N GLU A 296 0.10 22.37 16.79
CA GLU A 296 1.47 22.26 16.28
C GLU A 296 1.93 20.80 16.25
N ALA A 297 2.91 20.48 15.40
CA ALA A 297 3.51 19.15 15.36
C ALA A 297 4.18 18.84 16.70
N ASN A 298 3.93 17.65 17.25
CA ASN A 298 4.53 17.20 18.49
C ASN A 298 5.88 16.51 18.19
N PRO A 299 7.02 17.03 18.67
CA PRO A 299 8.33 16.38 18.47
C PRO A 299 8.41 14.98 19.09
N GLU A 300 7.60 14.71 20.12
CA GLU A 300 7.51 13.40 20.78
C GLU A 300 6.42 12.51 20.17
N GLY A 301 5.77 12.92 19.08
CA GLY A 301 4.70 12.18 18.44
C GLY A 301 5.15 10.79 17.98
N LYS A 302 4.35 9.76 18.30
CA LYS A 302 4.60 8.38 17.90
C LYS A 302 3.34 7.74 17.33
N TYR A 303 3.52 6.81 16.41
CA TYR A 303 2.45 6.02 15.83
C TYR A 303 2.10 4.83 16.72
N ALA A 304 0.81 4.58 16.89
CA ALA A 304 0.31 3.35 17.48
C ALA A 304 0.48 2.18 16.50
N TYR A 305 1.30 1.20 16.86
CA TYR A 305 1.46 -0.07 16.14
C TYR A 305 1.06 -1.22 17.06
N GLY A 306 -0.12 -1.80 16.84
CA GLY A 306 -0.61 -2.87 17.70
C GLY A 306 -0.90 -2.39 19.13
N ALA A 307 0.00 -2.71 20.07
CA ALA A 307 -0.02 -2.25 21.45
C ALA A 307 1.30 -1.54 21.85
N THR A 308 2.06 -1.07 20.87
CA THR A 308 3.37 -0.41 21.05
C THR A 308 3.38 0.93 20.34
N CYS A 309 4.04 1.92 20.91
CA CYS A 309 4.25 3.22 20.27
C CYS A 309 5.59 3.25 19.52
N VAL A 310 5.55 3.45 18.21
CA VAL A 310 6.73 3.45 17.33
C VAL A 310 6.92 4.82 16.68
N ARG A 311 8.16 5.24 16.47
CA ARG A 311 8.46 6.52 15.77
C ARG A 311 8.16 6.44 14.28
N GLU A 312 8.37 5.26 13.69
CA GLU A 312 8.13 5.01 12.28
C GLU A 312 7.37 3.69 12.10
N CYS A 313 6.37 3.70 11.21
CA CYS A 313 5.65 2.48 10.87
C CYS A 313 6.54 1.54 10.04
N PRO A 314 6.50 0.22 10.29
CA PRO A 314 7.12 -0.78 9.43
C PRO A 314 6.76 -0.56 7.95
N GLY A 315 7.72 -0.74 7.03
CA GLY A 315 7.55 -0.35 5.61
C GLY A 315 6.43 -1.05 4.82
N HIS A 316 5.81 -2.09 5.37
CA HIS A 316 4.64 -2.75 4.79
C HIS A 316 3.30 -2.14 5.26
N LEU A 317 3.30 -1.25 6.25
CA LEU A 317 2.12 -0.59 6.81
C LEU A 317 2.01 0.85 6.35
N LEU A 318 0.80 1.40 6.46
CA LEU A 318 0.49 2.78 6.11
C LEU A 318 0.35 3.62 7.37
N LYS A 319 0.72 4.90 7.28
CA LYS A 319 0.53 5.88 8.37
C LYS A 319 -0.86 6.52 8.22
N ASP A 320 -1.68 6.45 9.26
CA ASP A 320 -2.97 7.14 9.30
C ASP A 320 -3.26 7.68 10.70
N ASN A 321 -3.48 9.00 10.82
CA ASN A 321 -3.92 9.66 12.06
C ASN A 321 -3.17 9.25 13.36
N GLY A 322 -1.86 8.99 13.28
CA GLY A 322 -1.07 8.57 14.45
C GLY A 322 -1.14 7.06 14.75
N ALA A 323 -1.57 6.23 13.80
CA ALA A 323 -1.53 4.78 13.87
C ALA A 323 -0.92 4.16 12.60
N CYS A 324 -0.38 2.95 12.73
CA CYS A 324 0.10 2.13 11.62
C CYS A 324 -1.01 1.16 11.20
N VAL A 325 -1.59 1.37 10.02
CA VAL A 325 -2.74 0.62 9.53
C VAL A 325 -2.37 -0.27 8.34
N ARG A 326 -3.07 -1.40 8.19
CA ARG A 326 -2.89 -2.32 7.05
C ARG A 326 -3.60 -1.84 5.80
N SER A 327 -4.65 -1.03 5.93
CA SER A 327 -5.42 -0.44 4.83
C SER A 327 -5.92 0.94 5.25
N CYS A 328 -6.13 1.81 4.27
CA CYS A 328 -6.69 3.13 4.55
C CYS A 328 -8.20 3.03 4.78
N PRO A 329 -8.76 3.94 5.60
CA PRO A 329 -10.20 4.16 5.70
C PRO A 329 -10.86 4.38 4.33
N SER A 330 -12.16 4.12 4.22
CA SER A 330 -12.91 4.17 2.96
C SER A 330 -12.91 5.53 2.24
N ASP A 331 -12.65 6.61 2.95
CA ASP A 331 -12.54 8.00 2.46
C ASP A 331 -11.10 8.42 2.09
N LYS A 332 -10.13 7.51 2.26
CA LYS A 332 -8.70 7.76 2.03
C LYS A 332 -8.09 6.74 1.09
N MET A 333 -7.03 7.15 0.40
CA MET A 333 -6.21 6.29 -0.46
C MET A 333 -4.76 6.23 0.03
N ALA A 334 -4.09 5.13 -0.25
CA ALA A 334 -2.68 4.97 0.06
C ALA A 334 -1.85 5.78 -0.94
N LYS A 335 -1.01 6.70 -0.46
CA LYS A 335 -0.07 7.45 -1.27
C LYS A 335 1.24 7.61 -0.51
N ASP A 336 2.35 7.16 -1.10
CA ASP A 336 3.70 7.29 -0.53
C ASP A 336 3.85 6.73 0.91
N GLY A 337 3.08 5.70 1.27
CA GLY A 337 3.11 5.08 2.60
C GLY A 337 2.20 5.76 3.65
N GLU A 338 1.39 6.73 3.25
CA GLU A 338 0.42 7.41 4.11
C GLU A 338 -1.01 7.30 3.55
N CYS A 339 -2.00 7.42 4.43
CA CYS A 339 -3.40 7.49 4.04
C CYS A 339 -3.83 8.95 3.83
N VAL A 340 -4.00 9.34 2.57
CA VAL A 340 -4.40 10.69 2.17
C VAL A 340 -5.86 10.70 1.75
N ALA A 341 -6.58 11.78 2.04
CA ALA A 341 -7.96 11.95 1.58
C ALA A 341 -8.03 11.90 0.04
N CYS A 342 -9.07 11.27 -0.50
CA CYS A 342 -9.25 11.18 -1.94
C CYS A 342 -9.67 12.53 -2.56
N ASN A 343 -9.06 12.91 -3.68
CA ASN A 343 -9.53 14.04 -4.49
C ASN A 343 -10.63 13.55 -5.44
N GLY A 344 -11.89 13.58 -4.99
CA GLY A 344 -13.05 13.03 -5.72
C GLY A 344 -13.41 11.61 -5.29
N PRO A 345 -14.11 10.81 -6.13
CA PRO A 345 -14.44 9.42 -5.81
C PRO A 345 -13.15 8.61 -5.60
N CYS A 346 -13.02 7.95 -4.44
CA CYS A 346 -11.88 7.08 -4.18
C CYS A 346 -11.80 5.96 -5.23
N PRO A 347 -10.59 5.51 -5.58
CA PRO A 347 -10.40 4.29 -6.38
C PRO A 347 -11.22 3.16 -5.75
N LYS A 348 -11.92 2.37 -6.57
CA LYS A 348 -12.77 1.30 -6.06
C LYS A 348 -11.88 0.21 -5.46
N THR A 349 -11.81 0.18 -4.14
CA THR A 349 -11.12 -0.84 -3.36
C THR A 349 -12.07 -2.01 -3.14
N CYS A 350 -11.61 -3.22 -3.43
CA CYS A 350 -12.40 -4.43 -3.31
C CYS A 350 -11.68 -5.44 -2.43
N PRO A 351 -12.40 -6.09 -1.49
CA PRO A 351 -11.78 -7.09 -0.61
C PRO A 351 -11.33 -8.30 -1.42
N GLY A 352 -10.12 -8.78 -1.14
CA GLY A 352 -9.61 -10.03 -1.67
C GLY A 352 -10.39 -11.23 -1.14
N VAL A 353 -10.26 -12.36 -1.84
CA VAL A 353 -10.97 -13.60 -1.49
C VAL A 353 -9.98 -14.75 -1.27
N ASN A 354 -10.39 -15.71 -0.44
CA ASN A 354 -9.58 -16.89 -0.14
C ASN A 354 -9.39 -17.81 -1.35
N VAL A 355 -10.44 -18.03 -2.14
CA VAL A 355 -10.39 -18.79 -3.39
C VAL A 355 -11.29 -18.09 -4.39
N LEU A 356 -10.79 -17.87 -5.60
CA LEU A 356 -11.57 -17.27 -6.68
C LEU A 356 -12.47 -18.33 -7.33
N HIS A 357 -13.74 -18.02 -7.53
CA HIS A 357 -14.70 -18.92 -8.17
C HIS A 357 -15.76 -18.14 -8.96
N SER A 358 -16.58 -18.85 -9.75
CA SER A 358 -17.56 -18.25 -10.65
C SER A 358 -18.63 -17.39 -9.98
N GLY A 359 -18.85 -17.57 -8.67
CA GLY A 359 -19.80 -16.80 -7.86
C GLY A 359 -19.26 -15.50 -7.26
N ASN A 360 -17.93 -15.35 -7.11
CA ASN A 360 -17.34 -14.15 -6.49
C ASN A 360 -16.59 -13.24 -7.48
N ILE A 361 -16.25 -13.73 -8.68
CA ILE A 361 -15.48 -12.99 -9.69
C ILE A 361 -16.11 -11.63 -10.06
N ASP A 362 -17.44 -11.53 -10.10
CA ASP A 362 -18.12 -10.30 -10.51
C ASP A 362 -18.00 -9.18 -9.45
N SER A 363 -17.65 -9.50 -8.21
CA SER A 363 -17.37 -8.50 -7.17
C SER A 363 -16.15 -7.62 -7.50
N PHE A 364 -15.25 -8.14 -8.34
CA PHE A 364 -14.02 -7.48 -8.75
C PHE A 364 -14.18 -6.53 -9.95
N LYS A 365 -15.39 -6.38 -10.50
CA LYS A 365 -15.64 -5.47 -11.63
C LYS A 365 -15.30 -4.02 -11.26
N ASN A 366 -14.51 -3.37 -12.11
CA ASN A 366 -14.06 -1.98 -11.97
C ASN A 366 -13.22 -1.71 -10.72
N CYS A 367 -12.66 -2.74 -10.08
CA CYS A 367 -11.78 -2.57 -8.94
C CYS A 367 -10.39 -2.14 -9.42
N THR A 368 -9.81 -1.15 -8.76
CA THR A 368 -8.46 -0.65 -9.04
C THR A 368 -7.45 -1.12 -8.00
N VAL A 369 -7.92 -1.34 -6.77
CA VAL A 369 -7.12 -1.82 -5.65
C VAL A 369 -7.78 -3.04 -5.05
N ILE A 370 -7.01 -4.11 -4.84
CA ILE A 370 -7.46 -5.31 -4.14
C ILE A 370 -6.90 -5.33 -2.73
N GLU A 371 -7.81 -5.27 -1.75
CA GLU A 371 -7.47 -5.33 -0.33
C GLU A 371 -7.42 -6.79 0.14
N GLY A 372 -6.23 -7.38 0.11
CA GLY A 372 -5.99 -8.77 0.48
C GLY A 372 -5.28 -9.51 -0.64
N ASN A 373 -5.62 -10.78 -0.81
CA ASN A 373 -4.97 -11.67 -1.77
C ASN A 373 -5.93 -12.13 -2.88
N ILE A 374 -5.34 -12.52 -4.01
CA ILE A 374 -6.05 -13.19 -5.10
C ILE A 374 -5.46 -14.59 -5.25
N ARG A 375 -6.32 -15.60 -5.24
CA ARG A 375 -5.93 -17.01 -5.38
C ARG A 375 -6.71 -17.65 -6.52
N VAL A 376 -6.04 -17.88 -7.64
CA VAL A 376 -6.55 -18.63 -8.79
C VAL A 376 -6.04 -20.05 -8.65
N LEU A 377 -6.90 -21.00 -8.30
CA LEU A 377 -6.54 -22.40 -8.09
C LEU A 377 -7.06 -23.27 -9.23
N ASP A 378 -6.66 -24.53 -9.30
CA ASP A 378 -7.21 -25.49 -10.27
C ASP A 378 -8.75 -25.59 -10.16
N GLN A 379 -9.26 -25.60 -8.93
CA GLN A 379 -10.70 -25.60 -8.60
C GLN A 379 -11.45 -24.37 -9.13
N THR A 380 -10.75 -23.26 -9.41
CA THR A 380 -11.37 -22.10 -10.07
C THR A 380 -11.87 -22.48 -11.47
N PHE A 381 -11.13 -23.34 -12.17
CA PHE A 381 -11.45 -23.75 -13.54
C PHE A 381 -12.19 -25.09 -13.60
N SER A 382 -11.94 -26.02 -12.68
CA SER A 382 -12.64 -27.33 -12.62
C SER A 382 -13.93 -27.32 -11.80
N GLY A 383 -14.24 -26.20 -11.14
CA GLY A 383 -15.41 -26.02 -10.28
C GLY A 383 -15.04 -26.07 -8.80
N PHE A 384 -15.61 -25.15 -8.01
CA PHE A 384 -15.25 -24.96 -6.61
C PHE A 384 -16.40 -25.40 -5.71
N GLN A 385 -16.12 -26.33 -4.81
CA GLN A 385 -17.07 -26.72 -3.77
C GLN A 385 -16.74 -25.90 -2.52
N ASP A 386 -17.65 -25.04 -2.12
CA ASP A 386 -17.51 -24.35 -0.84
C ASP A 386 -17.70 -25.36 0.30
N ILE A 387 -16.82 -25.27 1.27
CA ILE A 387 -16.86 -26.08 2.48
C ILE A 387 -16.84 -25.06 3.61
N SER A 388 -18.00 -24.90 4.24
CA SER A 388 -18.14 -23.97 5.37
C SER A 388 -17.14 -24.31 6.48
N ASP A 389 -16.89 -23.35 7.36
CA ASP A 389 -16.06 -23.53 8.55
C ASP A 389 -16.51 -24.71 9.44
N SER A 390 -17.78 -25.13 9.31
CA SER A 390 -18.38 -26.29 10.01
C SER A 390 -18.23 -27.64 9.27
N TYR A 391 -17.40 -27.71 8.21
CA TYR A 391 -17.23 -28.86 7.32
C TYR A 391 -18.50 -29.32 6.59
N ARG A 392 -19.55 -28.49 6.56
CA ARG A 392 -20.73 -28.73 5.75
C ARG A 392 -20.47 -28.30 4.31
N LEU A 393 -20.96 -29.11 3.36
CA LEU A 393 -20.98 -28.77 1.94
C LEU A 393 -21.82 -27.50 1.74
N GLY A 394 -21.14 -26.42 1.38
CA GLY A 394 -21.76 -25.16 0.96
C GLY A 394 -22.18 -25.19 -0.50
N ALA A 395 -22.30 -24.01 -1.10
CA ALA A 395 -22.66 -23.88 -2.51
C ALA A 395 -21.57 -24.48 -3.41
N ARG A 396 -22.01 -25.25 -4.42
CA ARG A 396 -21.15 -25.69 -5.52
C ARG A 396 -21.14 -24.63 -6.61
N TYR A 397 -19.96 -24.11 -6.91
CA TYR A 397 -19.73 -23.15 -7.98
C TYR A 397 -19.23 -23.86 -9.22
N LEU A 398 -19.83 -23.49 -10.37
CA LEU A 398 -19.52 -24.10 -11.64
C LEU A 398 -18.09 -23.76 -12.11
N PRO A 399 -17.48 -24.62 -12.93
CA PRO A 399 -16.27 -24.32 -13.71
C PRO A 399 -16.31 -22.92 -14.31
N MET A 400 -15.20 -22.19 -14.21
CA MET A 400 -15.07 -20.85 -14.76
C MET A 400 -14.14 -20.84 -15.96
N HIS A 401 -14.53 -20.21 -17.06
CA HIS A 401 -13.62 -19.97 -18.18
C HIS A 401 -12.59 -18.87 -17.81
N PRO A 402 -11.30 -19.01 -18.18
CA PRO A 402 -10.25 -18.02 -17.87
C PRO A 402 -10.56 -16.58 -18.31
N ASP A 403 -11.30 -16.37 -19.40
CA ASP A 403 -11.67 -15.03 -19.89
C ASP A 403 -12.41 -14.19 -18.83
N ARG A 404 -13.11 -14.83 -17.90
CA ARG A 404 -13.79 -14.12 -16.80
C ARG A 404 -12.80 -13.41 -15.86
N LEU A 405 -11.51 -13.79 -15.87
CA LEU A 405 -10.45 -13.10 -15.13
C LEU A 405 -10.16 -11.70 -15.68
N ASN A 406 -10.65 -11.33 -16.87
CA ASN A 406 -10.46 -10.00 -17.45
C ASN A 406 -11.09 -8.87 -16.61
N VAL A 407 -11.92 -9.18 -15.61
CA VAL A 407 -12.33 -8.22 -14.58
C VAL A 407 -11.15 -7.58 -13.84
N PHE A 408 -10.02 -8.28 -13.74
CA PHE A 408 -8.81 -7.78 -13.09
C PHE A 408 -7.99 -6.83 -13.97
N SER A 409 -8.40 -6.59 -15.22
CA SER A 409 -7.68 -5.70 -16.11
C SER A 409 -7.62 -4.26 -15.63
N THR A 410 -8.52 -3.84 -14.74
CA THR A 410 -8.51 -2.51 -14.12
C THR A 410 -7.65 -2.43 -12.86
N VAL A 411 -7.22 -3.57 -12.33
CA VAL A 411 -6.46 -3.64 -11.07
C VAL A 411 -5.05 -3.13 -11.27
N LYS A 412 -4.65 -2.20 -10.41
CA LYS A 412 -3.31 -1.60 -10.36
C LYS A 412 -2.51 -2.02 -9.14
N GLU A 413 -3.18 -2.36 -8.04
CA GLU A 413 -2.50 -2.67 -6.78
C GLU A 413 -3.14 -3.85 -6.06
N ILE A 414 -2.30 -4.72 -5.49
CA ILE A 414 -2.72 -5.82 -4.61
C ILE A 414 -2.00 -5.66 -3.27
N THR A 415 -2.75 -5.54 -2.17
CA THR A 415 -2.15 -5.29 -0.84
C THR A 415 -1.53 -6.54 -0.22
N GLY A 416 -2.09 -7.71 -0.45
CA GLY A 416 -1.57 -9.00 0.02
C GLY A 416 -0.63 -9.65 -1.00
N TYR A 417 -1.03 -10.82 -1.50
CA TYR A 417 -0.27 -11.63 -2.45
C TYR A 417 -1.12 -12.07 -3.65
N LEU A 418 -0.44 -12.39 -4.75
CA LEU A 418 -1.02 -13.01 -5.94
C LEU A 418 -0.57 -14.48 -6.03
N ASN A 419 -1.52 -15.41 -6.02
CA ASN A 419 -1.26 -16.84 -6.13
C ASN A 419 -1.97 -17.45 -7.36
N ILE A 420 -1.20 -18.07 -8.24
CA ILE A 420 -1.67 -18.70 -9.47
C ILE A 420 -1.24 -20.18 -9.48
N GLU A 421 -2.23 -21.06 -9.39
CA GLU A 421 -2.06 -22.53 -9.44
C GLU A 421 -3.03 -23.20 -10.43
N GLY A 422 -3.83 -22.41 -11.16
CA GLY A 422 -4.86 -22.94 -12.06
C GLY A 422 -4.29 -23.49 -13.38
N VAL A 423 -4.91 -24.58 -13.86
CA VAL A 423 -4.61 -25.23 -15.15
C VAL A 423 -5.86 -25.22 -16.02
N HIS A 424 -5.74 -24.68 -17.23
CA HIS A 424 -6.81 -24.70 -18.22
C HIS A 424 -6.23 -24.51 -19.62
N GLU A 425 -6.83 -25.12 -20.65
CA GLU A 425 -6.34 -25.06 -22.04
C GLU A 425 -6.21 -23.61 -22.55
N HIS A 426 -7.21 -22.78 -22.26
CA HIS A 426 -7.23 -21.35 -22.60
C HIS A 426 -6.55 -20.43 -21.58
N PHE A 427 -5.93 -20.96 -20.51
CA PHE A 427 -5.20 -20.16 -19.52
C PHE A 427 -3.70 -20.16 -19.83
N THR A 428 -3.31 -19.32 -20.78
CA THR A 428 -1.96 -19.27 -21.37
C THR A 428 -1.09 -18.13 -20.83
N ASN A 429 -1.66 -17.04 -20.33
CA ASN A 429 -0.89 -15.92 -19.78
C ASN A 429 -1.64 -15.18 -18.65
N LEU A 430 -0.98 -14.20 -18.02
CA LEU A 430 -1.58 -13.35 -16.98
C LEU A 430 -1.89 -11.93 -17.46
N SER A 431 -2.15 -11.74 -18.75
CA SER A 431 -2.56 -10.44 -19.34
C SER A 431 -3.83 -9.84 -18.69
N TYR A 432 -4.59 -10.65 -17.95
CA TYR A 432 -5.66 -10.22 -17.06
C TYR A 432 -5.20 -9.18 -16.02
N PHE A 433 -3.92 -9.22 -15.61
CA PHE A 433 -3.29 -8.30 -14.66
C PHE A 433 -2.33 -7.31 -15.34
N ARG A 434 -2.52 -7.03 -16.63
CA ARG A 434 -1.63 -6.16 -17.43
C ARG A 434 -1.38 -4.75 -16.84
N ASN A 435 -2.31 -4.23 -16.06
CA ASN A 435 -2.22 -2.91 -15.41
C ASN A 435 -1.74 -2.98 -13.96
N LEU A 436 -1.41 -4.16 -13.43
CA LEU A 436 -0.94 -4.35 -12.07
C LEU A 436 0.46 -3.71 -11.93
N GLU A 437 0.56 -2.66 -11.11
CA GLU A 437 1.78 -1.89 -10.90
C GLU A 437 2.53 -2.33 -9.64
N VAL A 438 1.81 -2.67 -8.57
CA VAL A 438 2.40 -2.95 -7.25
C VAL A 438 1.75 -4.14 -6.55
N ILE A 439 2.58 -5.02 -5.99
CA ILE A 439 2.17 -6.02 -4.99
C ILE A 439 2.83 -5.66 -3.66
N HIS A 440 2.03 -5.32 -2.65
CA HIS A 440 2.58 -4.81 -1.39
C HIS A 440 3.13 -5.91 -0.47
N GLY A 441 2.60 -7.13 -0.52
CA GLY A 441 3.06 -8.21 0.35
C GLY A 441 2.76 -7.98 1.84
N ARG A 442 1.66 -7.27 2.17
CA ARG A 442 1.19 -7.11 3.58
C ARG A 442 0.71 -8.44 4.19
N SER A 443 0.35 -9.38 3.33
CA SER A 443 0.07 -10.78 3.64
C SER A 443 0.88 -11.63 2.66
N LEU A 444 1.36 -12.79 3.12
CA LEU A 444 2.27 -13.65 2.37
C LEU A 444 1.79 -15.10 2.42
N ILE A 445 2.08 -15.86 1.36
CA ILE A 445 1.79 -17.29 1.30
C ILE A 445 2.65 -18.03 2.33
N GLU A 446 2.02 -18.84 3.17
CA GLU A 446 2.64 -19.46 4.36
C GLU A 446 3.79 -20.42 4.05
N SER A 447 3.75 -21.12 2.91
CA SER A 447 4.79 -22.08 2.55
C SER A 447 6.13 -21.41 2.25
N TYR A 448 6.14 -20.29 1.54
CA TYR A 448 7.38 -19.67 1.04
C TYR A 448 7.53 -18.20 1.40
N PHE A 449 6.66 -17.65 2.25
CA PHE A 449 6.55 -16.21 2.51
C PHE A 449 6.44 -15.40 1.21
N ALA A 450 5.71 -15.93 0.23
CA ALA A 450 5.68 -15.38 -1.12
C ALA A 450 4.59 -14.32 -1.29
N ALA A 451 4.92 -13.22 -1.96
CA ALA A 451 3.97 -12.20 -2.40
C ALA A 451 3.50 -12.43 -3.85
N LEU A 452 4.33 -13.07 -4.66
CA LEU A 452 3.98 -13.56 -5.99
C LEU A 452 4.31 -15.05 -6.05
N SER A 453 3.30 -15.87 -6.31
CA SER A 453 3.43 -17.33 -6.43
C SER A 453 2.73 -17.82 -7.68
N ILE A 454 3.48 -18.50 -8.55
CA ILE A 454 2.99 -19.09 -9.80
C ILE A 454 3.53 -20.52 -9.87
N VAL A 455 2.68 -21.48 -9.52
CA VAL A 455 3.11 -22.86 -9.31
C VAL A 455 2.19 -23.83 -10.04
N LYS A 456 2.76 -24.76 -10.81
CA LYS A 456 2.00 -25.81 -11.54
C LYS A 456 0.87 -25.27 -12.42
N SER A 457 1.04 -24.10 -13.01
CA SER A 457 0.04 -23.49 -13.90
C SER A 457 0.30 -23.83 -15.38
N SER A 458 -0.74 -23.67 -16.22
CA SER A 458 -0.67 -23.88 -17.68
C SER A 458 -0.06 -22.70 -18.46
N VAL A 459 0.25 -21.59 -17.79
CA VAL A 459 0.74 -20.36 -18.42
C VAL A 459 2.09 -20.54 -19.12
N SER A 460 2.25 -19.89 -20.28
CA SER A 460 3.46 -19.83 -21.10
C SER A 460 4.21 -18.50 -20.99
N SER A 461 3.52 -17.42 -20.63
CA SER A 461 4.08 -16.08 -20.37
C SER A 461 3.41 -15.42 -19.16
N LEU A 462 4.08 -14.45 -18.54
CA LEU A 462 3.51 -13.71 -17.41
C LEU A 462 2.71 -12.48 -17.87
N GLU A 463 3.25 -11.72 -18.83
CA GLU A 463 2.61 -10.51 -19.38
C GLU A 463 2.23 -9.42 -18.35
N LEU A 464 2.94 -9.39 -17.22
CA LEU A 464 2.80 -8.40 -16.15
C LEU A 464 3.61 -7.12 -16.45
N HIS A 465 3.45 -6.55 -17.64
CA HIS A 465 4.30 -5.45 -18.13
C HIS A 465 4.21 -4.14 -17.34
N SER A 466 3.12 -3.91 -16.60
CA SER A 466 3.00 -2.74 -15.72
C SER A 466 3.64 -2.94 -14.34
N LEU A 467 4.07 -4.15 -13.99
CA LEU A 467 4.55 -4.48 -12.65
C LEU A 467 5.91 -3.83 -12.39
N LYS A 468 5.90 -2.84 -11.48
CA LYS A 468 7.08 -2.03 -11.14
C LYS A 468 7.67 -2.41 -9.80
N ARG A 469 6.86 -2.88 -8.85
CA ARG A 469 7.32 -3.08 -7.48
C ARG A 469 6.63 -4.21 -6.72
N ILE A 470 7.41 -4.99 -5.98
CA ILE A 470 6.97 -5.94 -4.96
C ILE A 470 7.61 -5.52 -3.62
N ASN A 471 6.82 -4.92 -2.73
CA ASN A 471 7.35 -4.26 -1.52
C ASN A 471 7.88 -5.24 -0.46
N SER A 472 7.26 -6.40 -0.32
CA SER A 472 7.65 -7.42 0.67
C SER A 472 7.28 -8.80 0.17
N GLY A 473 7.93 -9.84 0.69
CA GLY A 473 7.70 -11.23 0.33
C GLY A 473 8.58 -11.78 -0.79
N ASN A 474 8.74 -13.09 -0.80
CA ASN A 474 9.52 -13.82 -1.80
C ASN A 474 8.75 -13.96 -3.12
N ILE A 475 9.48 -14.32 -4.18
CA ILE A 475 8.92 -14.59 -5.51
C ILE A 475 9.12 -16.07 -5.78
N VAL A 476 8.02 -16.80 -6.05
CA VAL A 476 8.03 -18.25 -6.26
C VAL A 476 7.42 -18.57 -7.61
N ILE A 477 8.21 -19.08 -8.55
CA ILE A 477 7.75 -19.45 -9.89
C ILE A 477 8.31 -20.82 -10.22
N GLN A 478 7.52 -21.87 -10.02
CA GLN A 478 8.02 -23.24 -10.11
C GLN A 478 7.06 -24.21 -10.79
N HIS A 479 7.59 -25.27 -11.39
CA HIS A 479 6.81 -26.38 -11.96
C HIS A 479 5.85 -25.95 -13.10
N ASN A 480 6.13 -24.86 -13.82
CA ASN A 480 5.30 -24.39 -14.92
C ASN A 480 5.89 -24.88 -16.26
N LYS A 481 5.40 -26.02 -16.76
CA LYS A 481 6.01 -26.77 -17.87
C LYS A 481 6.12 -25.99 -19.19
N ASN A 482 5.26 -24.99 -19.40
CA ASN A 482 5.22 -24.22 -20.65
C ASN A 482 5.78 -22.80 -20.51
N LEU A 483 6.17 -22.39 -19.29
CA LEU A 483 6.49 -21.01 -18.97
C LEU A 483 7.89 -20.62 -19.45
N CYS A 484 7.95 -19.59 -20.30
CA CYS A 484 9.17 -18.97 -20.82
C CYS A 484 9.40 -17.56 -20.21
N PHE A 485 10.48 -16.90 -20.65
CA PHE A 485 10.86 -15.50 -20.33
C PHE A 485 11.35 -15.23 -18.89
N VAL A 486 10.88 -16.00 -17.91
CA VAL A 486 11.13 -15.75 -16.47
C VAL A 486 12.60 -15.83 -16.06
N THR A 487 13.40 -16.71 -16.68
CA THR A 487 14.79 -16.97 -16.28
C THR A 487 15.71 -15.76 -16.42
N ASN A 488 15.44 -14.88 -17.38
CA ASN A 488 16.30 -13.73 -17.70
C ASN A 488 15.77 -12.41 -17.13
N ILE A 489 14.70 -12.45 -16.32
CA ILE A 489 14.15 -11.25 -15.69
C ILE A 489 15.07 -10.81 -14.55
N LEU A 490 15.48 -9.55 -14.58
CA LEU A 490 16.25 -8.93 -13.51
C LEU A 490 15.32 -8.48 -12.38
N TRP A 491 14.93 -9.42 -11.52
CA TRP A 491 13.99 -9.22 -10.42
C TRP A 491 14.40 -8.16 -9.40
N SER A 492 15.70 -7.82 -9.30
CA SER A 492 16.16 -6.73 -8.44
C SER A 492 15.57 -5.36 -8.82
N ASN A 493 15.14 -5.18 -10.07
CA ASN A 493 14.46 -3.95 -10.50
C ASN A 493 13.00 -3.87 -10.01
N VAL A 494 12.40 -5.01 -9.64
CA VAL A 494 11.00 -5.13 -9.20
C VAL A 494 10.92 -5.32 -7.68
N GLN A 495 11.94 -5.92 -7.05
CA GLN A 495 11.98 -6.11 -5.60
C GLN A 495 12.34 -4.81 -4.87
N HIS A 496 11.76 -4.59 -3.70
CA HIS A 496 12.08 -3.42 -2.87
C HIS A 496 13.33 -3.63 -2.01
N SER A 497 13.56 -4.85 -1.52
CA SER A 497 14.70 -5.21 -0.67
C SER A 497 15.49 -6.38 -1.26
N ASN A 498 16.82 -6.31 -1.14
CA ASN A 498 17.75 -7.38 -1.53
C ASN A 498 17.63 -8.64 -0.65
N GLU A 499 16.92 -8.56 0.48
CA GLU A 499 16.67 -9.72 1.36
C GLU A 499 15.58 -10.66 0.81
N GLN A 500 14.76 -10.19 -0.14
CA GLN A 500 13.68 -10.98 -0.75
C GLN A 500 14.28 -12.07 -1.66
N LYS A 501 13.94 -13.34 -1.40
CA LYS A 501 14.44 -14.49 -2.15
C LYS A 501 13.57 -14.80 -3.37
N GLN A 502 14.21 -15.34 -4.41
CA GLN A 502 13.58 -15.80 -5.64
C GLN A 502 13.75 -17.32 -5.74
N PHE A 503 12.63 -18.02 -5.95
CA PHE A 503 12.59 -19.48 -6.12
C PHE A 503 12.05 -19.80 -7.51
N ILE A 504 12.96 -19.90 -8.50
CA ILE A 504 12.62 -20.07 -9.91
C ILE A 504 13.30 -21.34 -10.43
N ASN A 505 12.53 -22.41 -10.61
CA ASN A 505 13.03 -23.73 -11.05
C ASN A 505 11.91 -24.56 -11.65
N GLU A 506 12.25 -25.59 -12.42
CA GLU A 506 11.29 -26.53 -13.01
C GLU A 506 10.25 -25.84 -13.93
N ASN A 507 10.67 -24.76 -14.60
CA ASN A 507 9.95 -24.14 -15.71
C ASN A 507 10.58 -24.58 -17.04
N LEU A 508 10.03 -24.16 -18.19
CA LEU A 508 10.58 -24.53 -19.49
C LEU A 508 12.00 -23.96 -19.67
N ASN A 509 12.91 -24.77 -20.20
CA ASN A 509 14.31 -24.39 -20.31
C ASN A 509 14.51 -23.25 -21.31
N ALA A 510 15.40 -22.31 -21.00
CA ALA A 510 15.66 -21.15 -21.85
C ALA A 510 16.10 -21.52 -23.28
N SER A 511 16.84 -22.62 -23.45
CA SER A 511 17.24 -23.13 -24.76
C SER A 511 16.08 -23.69 -25.59
N GLU A 512 15.07 -24.28 -24.93
CA GLU A 512 13.86 -24.76 -25.59
C GLU A 512 12.95 -23.58 -25.97
N CYS A 513 12.81 -22.60 -25.08
CA CYS A 513 12.13 -21.34 -25.39
C CYS A 513 12.74 -20.66 -26.62
N GLN A 514 14.08 -20.62 -26.74
CA GLN A 514 14.76 -20.09 -27.92
C GLN A 514 14.44 -20.86 -29.20
N LYS A 515 14.41 -22.20 -29.16
CA LYS A 515 14.02 -23.03 -30.33
C LYS A 515 12.58 -22.78 -30.78
N LEU A 516 11.70 -22.46 -29.83
CA LEU A 516 10.31 -22.11 -30.09
C LEU A 516 10.11 -20.65 -30.53
N GLY A 517 11.19 -19.85 -30.60
CA GLY A 517 11.10 -18.42 -30.90
C GLY A 517 10.46 -17.58 -29.78
N LEU A 518 10.31 -18.15 -28.57
CA LEU A 518 9.77 -17.49 -27.40
C LEU A 518 10.89 -16.74 -26.66
N VAL A 519 11.32 -15.63 -27.26
CA VAL A 519 12.40 -14.76 -26.76
C VAL A 519 11.93 -13.32 -26.67
N CYS A 520 12.59 -12.53 -25.82
CA CYS A 520 12.30 -11.10 -25.72
C CYS A 520 12.50 -10.39 -27.06
N SER A 521 11.72 -9.34 -27.29
CA SER A 521 11.93 -8.46 -28.46
C SER A 521 13.34 -7.87 -28.45
N ASP A 522 13.89 -7.63 -29.64
CA ASP A 522 15.15 -6.92 -29.87
C ASP A 522 15.13 -5.45 -29.40
N GLN A 523 13.94 -4.93 -29.10
CA GLN A 523 13.70 -3.61 -28.50
C GLN A 523 13.83 -3.61 -26.97
N CYS A 524 13.87 -4.78 -26.34
CA CYS A 524 14.09 -4.91 -24.90
C CYS A 524 15.59 -4.80 -24.58
N ASN A 525 15.90 -4.27 -23.39
CA ASN A 525 17.27 -4.28 -22.88
C ASN A 525 17.60 -5.65 -22.24
N SER A 526 18.78 -5.76 -21.61
CA SER A 526 19.23 -6.98 -20.93
C SER A 526 18.48 -7.33 -19.64
N ASP A 527 17.53 -6.51 -19.18
CA ASP A 527 16.83 -6.74 -17.91
C ASP A 527 15.67 -7.76 -18.02
N GLY A 528 15.42 -8.24 -19.23
CA GLY A 528 14.41 -9.25 -19.52
C GLY A 528 13.04 -8.67 -19.94
N CYS A 529 12.07 -9.57 -20.05
CA CYS A 529 10.72 -9.26 -20.52
C CYS A 529 9.69 -10.20 -19.88
N TRP A 530 8.43 -9.77 -19.87
CA TRP A 530 7.29 -10.52 -19.33
C TRP A 530 6.65 -11.49 -20.32
N GLY A 531 7.01 -11.39 -21.61
CA GLY A 531 6.45 -12.14 -22.72
C GLY A 531 7.05 -11.72 -24.06
N SER A 532 6.48 -12.22 -25.15
CA SER A 532 6.86 -11.84 -26.51
C SER A 532 6.32 -10.46 -26.88
N GLY A 533 7.15 -9.63 -27.52
CA GLY A 533 6.72 -8.34 -28.07
C GLY A 533 7.44 -7.12 -27.45
N PRO A 534 7.40 -5.97 -28.14
CA PRO A 534 8.05 -4.74 -27.68
C PRO A 534 7.33 -4.04 -26.52
N ASP A 535 6.10 -4.43 -26.21
CA ASP A 535 5.29 -3.97 -25.08
C ASP A 535 5.49 -4.79 -23.80
N GLN A 536 6.25 -5.89 -23.89
CA GLN A 536 6.50 -6.80 -22.77
C GLN A 536 7.87 -6.60 -22.13
N CYS A 537 8.67 -5.64 -22.60
CA CYS A 537 10.00 -5.39 -22.06
C CYS A 537 9.93 -4.86 -20.63
N LEU A 538 10.82 -5.31 -19.75
CA LEU A 538 10.96 -4.71 -18.42
C LEU A 538 11.46 -3.26 -18.55
N ASN A 539 12.45 -3.06 -19.42
CA ASN A 539 12.99 -1.76 -19.79
C ASN A 539 13.31 -1.72 -21.30
N CYS A 540 13.08 -0.58 -21.93
CA CYS A 540 13.36 -0.39 -23.35
C CYS A 540 14.85 -0.16 -23.60
N LYS A 541 15.35 -0.71 -24.72
CA LYS A 541 16.73 -0.49 -25.19
C LYS A 541 16.98 0.95 -25.67
N SER A 542 15.98 1.57 -26.29
CA SER A 542 16.12 2.89 -26.91
C SER A 542 15.04 3.86 -26.44
N PHE A 543 13.80 3.76 -26.92
CA PHE A 543 12.73 4.67 -26.54
C PHE A 543 11.47 3.94 -26.08
N ASN A 544 10.78 4.50 -25.09
CA ASN A 544 9.47 4.03 -24.64
C ASN A 544 8.36 5.01 -25.07
N TYR A 545 7.26 4.50 -25.60
CA TYR A 545 6.01 5.25 -25.73
C TYR A 545 4.83 4.42 -25.24
N SER A 546 4.14 4.93 -24.22
CA SER A 546 2.93 4.30 -23.66
C SER A 546 3.09 2.83 -23.26
N GLY A 547 4.29 2.41 -22.86
CA GLY A 547 4.59 1.02 -22.47
C GLY A 547 5.18 0.17 -23.61
N THR A 548 5.27 0.69 -24.83
CA THR A 548 5.86 -0.02 -25.98
C THR A 548 7.24 0.52 -26.32
N CYS A 549 8.19 -0.37 -26.57
CA CYS A 549 9.57 -0.03 -26.91
C CYS A 549 9.78 0.13 -28.42
N TYR A 550 10.52 1.18 -28.80
CA TYR A 550 10.82 1.52 -30.18
C TYR A 550 12.31 1.82 -30.35
N ALA A 551 12.87 1.41 -31.49
CA ALA A 551 14.24 1.75 -31.89
C ALA A 551 14.39 3.25 -32.19
N ASP A 552 13.41 3.83 -32.88
CA ASP A 552 13.34 5.25 -33.23
C ASP A 552 11.89 5.73 -33.20
N CYS A 553 11.63 6.81 -32.47
CA CYS A 553 10.32 7.46 -32.39
C CYS A 553 9.80 7.90 -33.78
N ARG A 554 10.69 8.29 -34.69
CA ARG A 554 10.34 8.84 -36.01
C ARG A 554 9.65 7.83 -36.93
N ASN A 555 9.87 6.53 -36.71
CA ASN A 555 9.25 5.47 -37.51
C ASN A 555 7.72 5.38 -37.32
N GLN A 556 7.18 5.97 -36.25
CA GLN A 556 5.74 6.08 -36.00
C GLN A 556 5.17 7.44 -36.45
N GLY A 557 5.91 8.20 -37.26
CA GLY A 557 5.48 9.42 -37.95
C GLY A 557 5.29 10.64 -37.06
N TYR A 558 4.31 10.58 -36.16
CA TYR A 558 3.87 11.68 -35.28
C TYR A 558 4.59 11.73 -33.94
N LEU A 559 5.43 10.73 -33.62
CA LEU A 559 6.19 10.67 -32.39
C LEU A 559 7.58 11.28 -32.59
N LYS A 560 8.00 12.12 -31.62
CA LYS A 560 9.33 12.70 -31.57
C LYS A 560 10.03 12.28 -30.27
N PRO A 561 11.36 12.07 -30.30
CA PRO A 561 12.13 11.79 -29.10
C PRO A 561 12.17 13.05 -28.23
N LEU A 562 12.00 12.87 -26.92
CA LEU A 562 12.16 13.96 -25.98
C LEU A 562 13.64 14.30 -25.80
N MET A 563 13.97 15.59 -25.76
CA MET A 563 15.34 16.02 -25.49
C MET A 563 15.82 15.42 -24.15
N ASN A 564 16.97 14.73 -24.19
CA ASN A 564 17.63 14.10 -23.04
C ASN A 564 16.81 13.03 -22.28
N LYS A 565 15.75 12.45 -22.87
CA LYS A 565 15.05 11.29 -22.28
C LYS A 565 14.76 10.20 -23.32
N ALA A 566 14.87 8.95 -22.90
CA ALA A 566 14.54 7.74 -23.65
C ALA A 566 13.01 7.53 -23.81
N VAL A 567 12.26 8.58 -24.13
CA VAL A 567 10.79 8.57 -24.20
C VAL A 567 10.33 9.27 -25.47
N CYS A 568 9.39 8.67 -26.21
CA CYS A 568 8.74 9.37 -27.32
C CYS A 568 7.48 10.10 -26.84
N ARG A 569 7.12 11.21 -27.48
CA ARG A 569 5.85 11.93 -27.26
C ARG A 569 5.32 12.51 -28.57
N LYS A 570 4.03 12.89 -28.57
CA LYS A 570 3.41 13.67 -29.63
C LYS A 570 3.75 15.15 -29.43
N CYS A 571 4.36 15.80 -30.41
CA CYS A 571 4.54 17.26 -30.41
C CYS A 571 3.26 17.96 -30.91
N HIS A 572 3.13 19.25 -30.59
CA HIS A 572 2.10 20.09 -31.21
C HIS A 572 2.34 20.15 -32.73
N PRO A 573 1.30 20.21 -33.60
CA PRO A 573 1.48 20.22 -35.05
C PRO A 573 2.41 21.33 -35.58
N ARG A 574 2.44 22.49 -34.91
CA ARG A 574 3.31 23.64 -35.23
C ARG A 574 4.77 23.47 -34.76
N CYS A 575 5.11 22.35 -34.11
CA CYS A 575 6.40 22.12 -33.48
C CYS A 575 7.12 20.89 -34.03
N GLU A 576 8.36 21.08 -34.50
CA GLU A 576 9.20 20.00 -35.06
C GLU A 576 9.93 19.22 -33.97
N LEU A 577 10.48 19.93 -32.97
CA LEU A 577 11.21 19.40 -31.82
C LEU A 577 10.65 19.98 -30.53
N CYS A 578 10.06 19.12 -29.69
CA CYS A 578 9.38 19.55 -28.47
C CYS A 578 9.94 18.89 -27.21
N THR A 579 9.86 19.63 -26.10
CA THR A 579 10.08 19.14 -24.73
C THR A 579 8.76 18.82 -24.03
N ASN A 580 7.63 19.38 -24.49
CA ASN A 580 6.28 19.03 -24.06
C ASN A 580 5.26 19.40 -25.16
N TYR A 581 3.99 19.04 -24.99
CA TYR A 581 2.93 19.46 -25.91
C TYR A 581 2.68 20.97 -25.79
N GLY A 582 3.05 21.73 -26.82
CA GLY A 582 2.82 23.16 -26.92
C GLY A 582 3.56 23.77 -28.11
N PHE A 583 3.28 25.04 -28.36
CA PHE A 583 3.89 25.83 -29.45
C PHE A 583 4.70 27.02 -28.94
N HIS A 584 4.92 27.14 -27.63
CA HIS A 584 5.76 28.17 -27.02
C HIS A 584 7.23 27.74 -26.99
N GLU A 585 8.19 28.66 -26.98
CA GLU A 585 9.64 28.40 -26.99
C GLU A 585 10.11 27.50 -25.83
N GLN A 586 9.45 27.58 -24.68
CA GLN A 586 9.72 26.71 -23.53
C GLN A 586 9.34 25.24 -23.78
N MET A 587 8.36 25.01 -24.66
CA MET A 587 7.82 23.69 -25.01
C MET A 587 8.29 23.20 -26.39
N CYS A 588 8.65 24.13 -27.27
CA CYS A 588 9.02 23.90 -28.66
C CYS A 588 10.36 24.57 -28.99
N SER A 589 11.38 23.75 -29.22
CA SER A 589 12.73 24.23 -29.53
C SER A 589 12.91 24.57 -31.01
N LYS A 590 12.04 24.06 -31.89
CA LYS A 590 12.10 24.33 -33.33
C LYS A 590 10.69 24.32 -33.93
N CYS A 591 10.29 25.47 -34.50
CA CYS A 591 9.00 25.63 -35.16
C CYS A 591 8.99 24.97 -36.54
N VAL A 592 7.82 24.47 -36.97
CA VAL A 592 7.64 23.97 -38.34
C VAL A 592 7.58 25.15 -39.34
N GLY A 593 6.80 26.18 -39.01
CA GLY A 593 6.68 27.44 -39.75
C GLY A 593 7.65 28.51 -39.22
N TYR A 594 7.10 29.61 -38.71
CA TYR A 594 7.82 30.78 -38.23
C TYR A 594 7.75 30.93 -36.71
N LYS A 595 8.75 31.56 -36.10
CA LYS A 595 8.74 31.94 -34.69
C LYS A 595 8.37 33.42 -34.54
N LYS A 596 7.32 33.71 -33.79
CA LYS A 596 6.92 35.06 -33.38
C LYS A 596 7.15 35.22 -31.89
N ALA A 597 8.12 36.08 -31.53
CA ALA A 597 8.55 36.24 -30.14
C ALA A 597 8.84 34.87 -29.50
N GLU A 598 8.04 34.43 -28.54
CA GLU A 598 8.23 33.16 -27.85
C GLU A 598 7.28 32.05 -28.33
N GLN A 599 6.64 32.16 -29.49
CA GLN A 599 5.64 31.17 -29.97
C GLN A 599 5.79 30.83 -31.46
N CYS A 600 5.40 29.62 -31.85
CA CYS A 600 5.42 29.12 -33.22
C CYS A 600 4.12 29.41 -33.96
N GLU A 601 4.24 30.03 -35.13
CA GLU A 601 3.16 30.38 -36.05
C GLU A 601 3.32 29.65 -37.40
N ASP A 602 2.22 29.35 -38.09
CA ASP A 602 2.25 28.75 -39.43
C ASP A 602 2.62 29.80 -40.49
N GLU A 603 2.13 31.04 -40.33
CA GLU A 603 2.40 32.20 -41.17
C GLU A 603 2.57 33.46 -40.30
N CYS A 604 3.39 34.41 -40.74
CA CYS A 604 3.56 35.66 -40.00
C CYS A 604 2.28 36.52 -40.07
N PRO A 605 1.81 37.09 -38.93
CA PRO A 605 0.66 37.98 -38.91
C PRO A 605 0.87 39.21 -39.82
N GLY A 606 -0.21 39.81 -40.32
CA GLY A 606 -0.13 40.90 -41.29
C GLY A 606 0.56 42.19 -40.83
N ASP A 607 0.92 42.34 -39.54
CA ASP A 607 1.74 43.42 -39.00
C ASP A 607 3.23 43.04 -38.83
N HIS A 608 3.62 41.87 -39.34
CA HIS A 608 4.97 41.34 -39.33
C HIS A 608 5.38 40.89 -40.74
N TYR A 609 6.67 40.95 -41.05
CA TYR A 609 7.27 40.31 -42.22
C TYR A 609 8.06 39.07 -41.79
N ALA A 610 8.17 38.10 -42.71
CA ALA A 610 8.93 36.89 -42.50
C ALA A 610 10.41 37.11 -42.87
N ASP A 611 11.32 36.83 -41.95
CA ASP A 611 12.72 36.63 -42.25
C ASP A 611 12.92 35.15 -42.64
N GLU A 612 13.13 34.89 -43.93
CA GLU A 612 13.28 33.54 -44.48
C GLU A 612 14.59 32.84 -44.04
N GLU A 613 15.64 33.59 -43.71
CA GLU A 613 16.90 33.00 -43.23
C GLU A 613 16.77 32.49 -41.79
N LYS A 614 16.06 33.25 -40.94
CA LYS A 614 15.86 32.89 -39.52
C LYS A 614 14.56 32.13 -39.26
N ARG A 615 13.63 32.13 -40.22
CA ARG A 615 12.22 31.73 -40.03
C ARG A 615 11.59 32.41 -38.81
N GLU A 616 11.80 33.72 -38.68
CA GLU A 616 11.26 34.52 -37.58
C GLU A 616 10.37 35.65 -38.12
N CYS A 617 9.32 35.99 -37.38
CA CYS A 617 8.44 37.11 -37.71
C CYS A 617 8.92 38.38 -37.03
N PHE A 618 9.27 39.39 -37.82
CA PHE A 618 9.68 40.71 -37.32
C PHE A 618 8.59 41.75 -37.57
N LYS A 619 8.42 42.67 -36.62
CA LYS A 619 7.37 43.68 -36.70
C LYS A 619 7.66 44.67 -37.83
N CYS A 620 6.64 45.02 -38.60
CA CYS A 620 6.72 46.05 -39.62
C CYS A 620 7.03 47.43 -39.03
N HIS A 621 7.50 48.35 -39.87
CA HIS A 621 7.60 49.76 -39.49
C HIS A 621 6.24 50.30 -38.99
N ALA A 622 6.25 51.21 -38.01
CA ALA A 622 5.04 51.68 -37.33
C ALA A 622 4.00 52.32 -38.27
N GLU A 623 4.46 52.83 -39.42
CA GLU A 623 3.62 53.45 -40.44
C GLU A 623 3.13 52.46 -41.52
N CYS A 624 3.54 51.19 -41.47
CA CYS A 624 3.11 50.16 -42.43
C CYS A 624 1.82 49.47 -41.98
N LYS A 625 0.91 49.24 -42.93
CA LYS A 625 -0.22 48.31 -42.85
C LYS A 625 0.13 47.07 -43.70
N GLY A 626 0.97 46.21 -43.14
CA GLY A 626 1.65 45.13 -43.86
C GLY A 626 2.95 45.58 -44.52
N CYS A 627 3.95 44.71 -44.55
CA CYS A 627 5.27 45.00 -45.08
C CYS A 627 5.97 43.73 -45.57
N THR A 628 7.01 43.89 -46.38
CA THR A 628 7.92 42.81 -46.80
C THR A 628 9.30 42.91 -46.14
N GLY A 629 9.53 43.95 -45.34
CA GLY A 629 10.81 44.26 -44.71
C GLY A 629 10.69 45.32 -43.61
N PRO A 630 11.81 45.70 -42.98
CA PRO A 630 11.83 46.60 -41.82
C PRO A 630 11.67 48.09 -42.17
N GLY A 631 11.94 48.48 -43.41
CA GLY A 631 11.93 49.86 -43.87
C GLY A 631 10.53 50.44 -43.98
N ALA A 632 10.44 51.77 -43.94
CA ALA A 632 9.19 52.49 -44.21
C ALA A 632 8.85 52.54 -45.72
N ASP A 633 9.81 52.14 -46.56
CA ASP A 633 9.71 51.87 -48.00
C ASP A 633 9.36 50.40 -48.33
N ASP A 634 9.45 49.50 -47.36
CA ASP A 634 9.05 48.09 -47.49
C ASP A 634 7.56 47.85 -47.19
N CYS A 635 6.77 48.93 -47.02
CA CYS A 635 5.36 48.83 -46.67
C CYS A 635 4.50 48.42 -47.87
N LEU A 636 3.55 47.50 -47.66
CA LEU A 636 2.50 47.17 -48.64
C LEU A 636 1.44 48.28 -48.72
N ALA A 637 1.16 48.95 -47.60
CA ALA A 637 0.29 50.11 -47.50
C ALA A 637 0.68 50.98 -46.31
N CYS A 638 0.33 52.27 -46.31
CA CYS A 638 0.60 53.16 -45.18
C CYS A 638 -0.61 53.29 -44.25
N VAL A 639 -0.34 53.43 -42.95
CA VAL A 639 -1.35 53.80 -41.94
C VAL A 639 -1.80 55.25 -42.15
N ASN A 640 -0.83 56.16 -42.36
CA ASN A 640 -1.06 57.59 -42.53
C ASN A 640 -0.89 58.04 -43.98
N PHE A 641 0.31 58.46 -44.39
CA PHE A 641 0.54 59.11 -45.68
C PHE A 641 1.65 58.43 -46.49
N LYS A 642 1.44 58.25 -47.78
CA LYS A 642 2.50 57.87 -48.74
C LYS A 642 3.33 59.09 -49.12
N LEU A 643 4.64 58.92 -49.20
CA LEU A 643 5.61 59.88 -49.71
C LEU A 643 6.25 59.27 -50.96
N PHE A 644 6.05 59.90 -52.11
CA PHE A 644 6.62 59.46 -53.37
C PHE A 644 7.87 60.29 -53.69
N ASN A 645 8.90 59.64 -54.23
CA ASN A 645 10.06 60.36 -54.76
C ASN A 645 9.64 61.18 -55.99
N GLU A 646 10.11 62.42 -56.07
CA GLU A 646 9.73 63.36 -57.12
C GLU A 646 10.20 62.85 -58.48
N SER A 647 9.31 62.25 -59.30
CA SER A 647 9.34 62.32 -60.78
C SER A 647 8.29 61.50 -61.58
N GLU A 648 7.32 60.75 -61.03
CA GLU A 648 6.49 59.86 -61.88
C GLU A 648 4.97 59.90 -61.65
N VAL A 649 4.23 59.47 -62.70
CA VAL A 649 2.77 59.32 -62.73
C VAL A 649 2.38 58.26 -61.71
N TYR A 650 1.72 58.70 -60.64
CA TYR A 650 1.41 57.84 -59.50
C TYR A 650 0.47 56.69 -59.89
N ASP A 651 0.98 55.47 -59.79
CA ASP A 651 0.21 54.24 -59.86
C ASP A 651 0.44 53.38 -58.60
N ASN A 652 -0.22 52.23 -58.52
CA ASN A 652 -0.06 51.34 -57.36
C ASN A 652 1.28 50.60 -57.32
N SER A 653 2.11 50.70 -58.38
CA SER A 653 3.45 50.10 -58.46
C SER A 653 4.57 51.09 -58.16
N THR A 654 4.26 52.38 -58.02
CA THR A 654 5.25 53.41 -57.72
C THR A 654 5.78 53.22 -56.30
N LEU A 655 7.10 53.11 -56.13
CA LEU A 655 7.74 52.99 -54.82
C LEU A 655 7.39 54.20 -53.94
N PHE A 656 6.98 53.94 -52.71
CA PHE A 656 6.60 54.97 -51.74
C PHE A 656 7.19 54.67 -50.37
N ASN A 657 7.38 55.73 -49.58
CA ASN A 657 7.75 55.65 -48.18
C ASN A 657 6.56 56.08 -47.31
N CYS A 658 6.30 55.40 -46.20
CA CYS A 658 5.23 55.76 -45.28
C CYS A 658 5.67 56.75 -44.22
N THR A 659 4.91 57.84 -44.03
CA THR A 659 5.19 58.86 -43.01
C THR A 659 3.93 59.26 -42.22
N SER A 660 4.13 59.59 -40.94
CA SER A 660 3.08 60.19 -40.08
C SER A 660 2.92 61.69 -40.29
N LYS A 661 3.92 62.37 -40.85
CA LYS A 661 3.89 63.82 -41.13
C LYS A 661 4.57 64.14 -42.45
N CYS A 662 3.92 64.96 -43.26
CA CYS A 662 4.50 65.36 -44.52
C CYS A 662 5.73 66.27 -44.33
N PRO A 663 6.82 66.02 -45.07
CA PRO A 663 8.05 66.79 -44.96
C PRO A 663 7.88 68.21 -45.53
N ARG A 664 8.81 69.12 -45.22
CA ARG A 664 8.68 70.56 -45.54
C ARG A 664 8.64 70.83 -47.04
N GLU A 665 9.24 69.94 -47.81
CA GLU A 665 9.32 69.96 -49.26
C GLU A 665 7.96 69.62 -49.92
N GLN A 666 7.13 68.84 -49.23
CA GLN A 666 5.79 68.43 -49.67
C GLN A 666 4.73 68.58 -48.56
N PRO A 667 4.42 69.80 -48.10
CA PRO A 667 3.71 70.01 -46.83
C PRO A 667 2.19 69.75 -46.89
N HIS A 668 1.62 69.51 -48.08
CA HIS A 668 0.17 69.36 -48.26
C HIS A 668 -0.21 67.87 -48.39
N ILE A 669 -1.42 67.50 -47.94
CA ILE A 669 -1.93 66.13 -48.02
C ILE A 669 -3.06 66.06 -49.04
N ASN A 670 -2.99 65.10 -49.96
CA ASN A 670 -4.05 64.81 -50.91
C ASN A 670 -4.90 63.61 -50.47
N TYR A 671 -6.11 63.87 -49.97
CA TYR A 671 -7.07 62.83 -49.56
C TYR A 671 -7.97 62.31 -50.69
N GLN A 672 -7.92 62.92 -51.88
CA GLN A 672 -8.92 62.68 -52.93
C GLN A 672 -8.57 61.50 -53.86
N SER A 673 -7.39 60.88 -53.71
CA SER A 673 -6.99 59.75 -54.55
C SER A 673 -7.54 58.42 -54.01
N MET A 674 -8.67 57.97 -54.55
CA MET A 674 -9.30 56.69 -54.19
C MET A 674 -8.45 55.46 -54.52
N HIS A 675 -7.60 55.53 -55.56
CA HIS A 675 -6.81 54.38 -56.00
C HIS A 675 -5.48 54.21 -55.25
N ILE A 676 -4.90 55.32 -54.78
CA ILE A 676 -3.53 55.37 -54.25
C ILE A 676 -3.52 55.57 -52.73
N GLY A 677 -4.58 56.17 -52.19
CA GLY A 677 -4.70 56.57 -50.80
C GLY A 677 -4.11 57.96 -50.53
N PRO A 678 -4.15 58.40 -49.26
CA PRO A 678 -3.65 59.71 -48.85
C PRO A 678 -2.12 59.79 -48.96
N HIS A 679 -1.62 60.85 -49.61
CA HIS A 679 -0.19 61.05 -49.88
C HIS A 679 0.22 62.53 -49.77
N CYS A 680 1.50 62.76 -49.53
CA CYS A 680 2.09 64.10 -49.46
C CYS A 680 2.31 64.69 -50.87
N VAL A 681 2.06 65.98 -51.01
CA VAL A 681 2.20 66.72 -52.28
C VAL A 681 2.81 68.10 -52.03
N SER A 682 3.61 68.57 -52.98
CA SER A 682 4.25 69.90 -52.95
C SER A 682 3.29 71.05 -53.26
N THR A 683 2.17 70.77 -53.93
CA THR A 683 1.17 71.78 -54.29
C THR A 683 -0.19 71.47 -53.65
N PRO A 684 -0.98 72.49 -53.26
CA PRO A 684 -2.28 72.27 -52.64
C PRO A 684 -3.22 71.52 -53.60
N PRO A 685 -3.90 70.45 -53.17
CA PRO A 685 -4.89 69.78 -54.00
C PRO A 685 -6.01 70.76 -54.34
N ARG A 686 -6.38 70.86 -55.64
CA ARG A 686 -7.44 71.76 -56.08
C ARG A 686 -8.76 71.38 -55.39
N ASN A 687 -9.33 72.33 -54.67
CA ASN A 687 -10.58 72.28 -53.88
C ASN A 687 -10.51 71.84 -52.40
N SER A 688 -9.55 72.34 -51.62
CA SER A 688 -9.67 72.40 -50.15
C SER A 688 -9.82 73.85 -49.66
N LYS A 689 -11.02 74.23 -49.21
CA LYS A 689 -11.27 75.51 -48.53
C LYS A 689 -10.63 75.46 -47.13
N LEU A 690 -9.72 76.40 -46.84
CA LEU A 690 -9.28 76.72 -45.49
C LEU A 690 -10.40 77.45 -44.73
N SER A 691 -10.66 77.06 -43.48
CA SER A 691 -11.12 78.00 -42.45
C SER A 691 -10.25 77.81 -41.21
N ALA A 692 -9.55 78.87 -40.81
CA ALA A 692 -8.71 78.90 -39.62
C ALA A 692 -9.52 79.30 -38.36
N ASN A 693 -9.31 78.52 -37.31
CA ASN A 693 -9.36 78.77 -35.86
C ASN A 693 -10.06 80.04 -35.30
N VAL A 694 -10.98 79.79 -34.35
CA VAL A 694 -11.09 80.56 -33.09
C VAL A 694 -11.24 79.58 -31.93
N ASN A 695 -10.61 79.90 -30.81
CA ASN A 695 -10.37 79.07 -29.63
C ASN A 695 -11.26 79.53 -28.44
N ILE A 696 -11.51 78.61 -27.50
CA ILE A 696 -11.95 78.75 -26.08
C ILE A 696 -13.43 78.44 -25.70
N ASN A 697 -13.56 77.28 -25.02
CA ASN A 697 -14.41 76.84 -23.89
C ASN A 697 -15.85 77.38 -23.66
N MET A 698 -16.85 76.48 -23.71
CA MET A 698 -17.56 76.01 -22.51
C MET A 698 -18.32 74.69 -22.77
N ILE A 699 -18.57 73.96 -21.68
CA ILE A 699 -18.87 72.53 -21.50
C ILE A 699 -20.34 72.18 -21.79
N ILE A 700 -20.59 71.01 -22.40
CA ILE A 700 -21.78 70.18 -22.13
C ILE A 700 -21.35 68.72 -21.99
N ILE A 701 -21.61 68.17 -20.80
CA ILE A 701 -21.44 66.76 -20.41
C ILE A 701 -22.68 66.00 -20.86
N ILE A 702 -22.52 64.92 -21.63
CA ILE A 702 -23.49 63.81 -21.69
C ILE A 702 -22.72 62.47 -21.75
N VAL A 703 -23.23 61.55 -20.94
CA VAL A 703 -22.72 60.22 -20.58
C VAL A 703 -23.28 59.16 -21.56
N VAL A 704 -22.52 58.13 -21.90
CA VAL A 704 -22.75 56.65 -21.70
C VAL A 704 -22.69 55.97 -23.10
N PRO A 705 -22.38 54.67 -23.32
CA PRO A 705 -21.65 53.62 -22.56
C PRO A 705 -20.42 53.06 -23.31
N VAL A 706 -19.60 52.27 -22.60
CA VAL A 706 -18.63 51.33 -23.19
C VAL A 706 -19.38 50.08 -23.66
N SER A 707 -19.26 49.75 -24.94
CA SER A 707 -19.66 48.45 -25.51
C SER A 707 -18.42 47.59 -25.72
N VAL A 708 -18.33 46.50 -24.98
CA VAL A 708 -17.40 45.38 -25.20
C VAL A 708 -18.24 44.22 -25.74
N ASP A 709 -17.99 43.81 -26.97
CA ASP A 709 -18.37 42.49 -27.52
C ASP A 709 -17.23 42.10 -28.50
N ASN A 710 -16.33 41.16 -28.13
CA ASN A 710 -16.41 39.68 -28.25
C ASN A 710 -16.12 39.19 -29.70
N PRO A 711 -15.41 38.05 -29.92
CA PRO A 711 -16.18 36.84 -30.24
C PRO A 711 -15.58 35.46 -29.85
N GLU A 712 -16.52 34.53 -29.66
CA GLU A 712 -16.49 33.05 -29.60
C GLU A 712 -15.66 32.34 -30.70
N TYR A 713 -15.29 31.05 -30.70
CA TYR A 713 -15.88 29.76 -30.24
C TYR A 713 -14.69 28.71 -30.22
N LEU A 714 -14.49 27.77 -29.27
CA LEU A 714 -15.20 26.49 -29.08
C LEU A 714 -14.88 25.82 -27.71
N LEU A 715 -15.96 25.29 -27.10
CA LEU A 715 -16.27 24.57 -25.84
C LEU A 715 -15.43 23.29 -25.54
N ASN A 716 -15.31 22.67 -24.33
CA ASN A 716 -16.23 22.51 -23.18
C ASN A 716 -15.51 21.89 -21.93
N ALA A 717 -15.87 22.26 -20.68
CA ALA A 717 -16.22 21.35 -19.53
C ALA A 717 -16.10 21.95 -18.09
N LEU A 718 -17.25 21.93 -17.38
CA LEU A 718 -17.55 21.51 -15.98
C LEU A 718 -16.87 22.14 -14.72
N SER A 719 -17.68 22.99 -14.05
CA SER A 719 -18.06 23.08 -12.63
C SER A 719 -17.06 22.79 -11.49
N GLY A 720 -16.83 23.82 -10.66
CA GLY A 720 -16.31 23.74 -9.30
C GLY A 720 -17.34 24.14 -8.23
N ALA A 721 -17.08 23.74 -6.99
CA ALA A 721 -17.68 24.24 -5.76
C ALA A 721 -16.71 25.25 -5.10
N ASP A 722 -17.22 26.29 -4.44
CA ASP A 722 -17.08 26.50 -2.98
C ASP A 722 -17.55 27.87 -2.48
N ALA A 723 -17.90 27.87 -1.19
CA ALA A 723 -18.67 28.83 -0.40
C ALA A 723 -17.91 30.08 0.13
N PRO A 724 -18.62 31.01 0.84
CA PRO A 724 -17.99 32.05 1.67
C PRO A 724 -18.32 31.95 3.19
N ILE A 725 -17.56 32.70 4.01
CA ILE A 725 -17.62 32.85 5.49
C ILE A 725 -17.65 34.37 5.83
N PRO A 726 -17.77 34.87 7.10
CA PRO A 726 -18.84 34.82 8.12
C PRO A 726 -19.33 36.22 8.60
N THR A 727 -20.30 36.26 9.54
CA THR A 727 -20.35 37.27 10.64
C THR A 727 -21.05 36.71 11.89
N GLN A 728 -20.61 37.16 13.08
CA GLN A 728 -20.98 36.69 14.43
C GLN A 728 -22.23 37.38 15.02
N THR A 729 -22.90 36.79 16.02
CA THR A 729 -23.08 37.31 17.42
C THR A 729 -24.13 36.52 18.26
N ILE A 730 -23.68 35.99 19.41
CA ILE A 730 -24.25 35.81 20.79
C ILE A 730 -25.76 35.55 21.03
N GLY A 731 -26.07 34.52 21.85
CA GLY A 731 -27.23 34.50 22.78
C GLY A 731 -27.70 33.11 23.29
N ILE A 732 -27.55 32.82 24.59
CA ILE A 732 -28.16 31.70 25.37
C ILE A 732 -29.47 32.23 26.04
N PRO A 733 -30.57 31.45 26.19
CA PRO A 733 -30.92 30.79 27.47
C PRO A 733 -31.63 29.41 27.36
N VAL A 734 -31.91 28.86 28.55
CA VAL A 734 -32.08 27.47 29.00
C VAL A 734 -33.57 27.04 29.14
N ALA A 735 -33.81 25.70 29.14
CA ALA A 735 -34.79 24.91 29.94
C ALA A 735 -36.01 24.24 29.23
N GLY A 736 -36.21 22.93 29.51
CA GLY A 736 -37.55 22.32 29.66
C GLY A 736 -37.88 21.06 28.83
N VAL A 737 -37.83 19.87 29.47
CA VAL A 737 -38.55 18.60 29.11
C VAL A 737 -39.99 18.71 29.74
N PRO A 738 -41.05 17.90 29.47
CA PRO A 738 -41.07 16.54 28.88
C PRO A 738 -42.28 16.05 28.02
N SER A 739 -42.04 14.92 27.34
CA SER A 739 -42.89 13.71 27.17
C SER A 739 -44.12 13.61 26.24
N THR A 740 -44.25 12.38 25.70
CA THR A 740 -45.38 11.64 25.09
C THR A 740 -45.81 11.93 23.64
N LEU A 741 -45.64 10.91 22.77
CA LEU A 741 -46.74 10.33 21.97
C LEU A 741 -46.28 9.03 21.27
N GLU A 742 -47.07 7.98 21.49
CA GLU A 742 -47.00 6.63 20.91
C GLU A 742 -47.42 6.61 19.42
N VAL A 743 -47.46 5.37 18.85
CA VAL A 743 -48.15 4.92 17.60
C VAL A 743 -47.19 4.83 16.40
N LYS A 744 -46.98 3.72 15.66
CA LYS A 744 -47.65 2.41 15.49
C LYS A 744 -46.66 1.42 14.83
N VAL A 745 -46.71 0.15 15.24
CA VAL A 745 -46.21 -1.00 14.47
C VAL A 745 -47.35 -1.56 13.62
N PRO A 746 -47.08 -2.06 12.41
CA PRO A 746 -47.66 -3.29 11.90
C PRO A 746 -46.52 -4.30 11.62
N GLY A 747 -46.59 -5.56 12.03
CA GLY A 747 -47.75 -6.44 11.95
C GLY A 747 -47.35 -7.59 11.01
N SER A 748 -46.93 -8.69 11.62
CA SER A 748 -46.61 -9.99 11.05
C SER A 748 -47.85 -10.76 10.60
N GLU A 749 -47.59 -11.94 10.01
CA GLU A 749 -48.47 -13.06 9.66
C GLU A 749 -48.92 -13.10 8.17
N SER A 750 -48.98 -14.25 7.51
CA SER A 750 -49.36 -15.58 8.00
C SER A 750 -48.90 -16.73 7.07
N THR A 751 -48.51 -17.86 7.70
CA THR A 751 -48.94 -19.27 7.44
C THR A 751 -48.84 -19.85 6.02
N SER A 752 -48.30 -21.05 5.81
CA SER A 752 -48.94 -22.35 6.07
C SER A 752 -47.96 -23.46 5.62
N SER A 753 -47.40 -24.25 6.53
CA SER A 753 -47.74 -25.67 6.79
C SER A 753 -47.88 -26.56 5.56
N ASP A 754 -47.08 -27.63 5.51
CA ASP A 754 -47.56 -28.99 5.28
C ASP A 754 -46.72 -29.98 6.10
N HIS A 755 -47.44 -30.77 6.90
CA HIS A 755 -46.99 -31.95 7.63
C HIS A 755 -47.05 -33.16 6.68
N GLU A 756 -46.12 -34.11 6.79
CA GLU A 756 -46.50 -35.53 6.96
C GLU A 756 -45.32 -36.42 7.40
N TYR A 757 -45.71 -37.46 8.12
CA TYR A 757 -44.96 -38.39 8.96
C TYR A 757 -44.54 -39.64 8.16
N TYR A 758 -43.34 -40.20 8.39
CA TYR A 758 -43.15 -41.66 8.55
C TYR A 758 -41.84 -41.94 9.31
N ASN A 759 -41.95 -42.72 10.38
CA ASN A 759 -40.86 -43.37 11.11
C ASN A 759 -40.19 -44.43 10.23
N ASP A 760 -38.87 -44.65 10.38
CA ASP A 760 -38.34 -45.96 10.80
C ASP A 760 -36.85 -45.93 11.17
N THR A 761 -36.50 -46.94 11.95
CA THR A 761 -35.45 -47.07 12.97
C THR A 761 -34.05 -47.49 12.48
N GLN A 762 -33.03 -47.09 13.27
CA GLN A 762 -31.78 -47.79 13.69
C GLN A 762 -30.88 -48.58 12.69
N ARG A 763 -29.57 -48.58 13.03
CA ARG A 763 -28.41 -49.40 12.57
C ARG A 763 -27.53 -48.75 11.47
N GLU A 764 -26.19 -48.73 11.50
CA GLU A 764 -25.15 -49.17 12.46
C GLU A 764 -23.91 -48.25 12.32
N LEU A 765 -23.15 -48.13 13.40
CA LEU A 765 -21.74 -47.75 13.42
C LEU A 765 -20.88 -48.99 13.08
N GLN A 766 -19.97 -48.91 12.10
CA GLN A 766 -18.62 -49.48 12.19
C GLN A 766 -17.68 -49.05 11.03
N PRO A 767 -16.36 -48.94 11.27
CA PRO A 767 -15.39 -48.32 10.34
C PRO A 767 -14.70 -49.34 9.42
N LEU A 768 -14.48 -48.97 8.15
CA LEU A 768 -13.71 -49.77 7.19
C LEU A 768 -12.20 -49.59 7.38
N GLN A 769 -11.54 -50.72 7.64
CA GLN A 769 -10.09 -50.88 7.66
C GLN A 769 -9.48 -50.93 6.25
N LEU A 770 -8.28 -50.35 6.15
CA LEU A 770 -7.17 -50.55 5.21
C LEU A 770 -7.30 -51.72 4.21
N LEU A 771 -7.31 -51.39 2.91
CA LEU A 771 -6.97 -52.34 1.84
C LEU A 771 -5.58 -52.04 1.28
N ARG A 772 -4.70 -53.01 1.54
CA ARG A 772 -3.34 -53.15 1.01
C ARG A 772 -3.45 -53.82 -0.37
N SER A 773 -3.04 -53.12 -1.42
CA SER A 773 -3.07 -53.64 -2.80
C SER A 773 -2.07 -54.78 -2.99
N ARG A 774 -2.55 -55.92 -3.52
CA ARG A 774 -1.74 -56.99 -4.09
C ARG A 774 -1.98 -57.03 -5.60
N ASN A 775 -0.87 -57.10 -6.32
CA ASN A 775 -0.71 -57.17 -7.77
C ASN A 775 -1.63 -58.18 -8.47
N THR A 776 -2.10 -57.80 -9.65
CA THR A 776 -2.22 -58.68 -10.83
C THR A 776 -2.13 -57.84 -12.12
N GLU A 777 -1.05 -58.06 -12.88
CA GLU A 777 -1.01 -57.95 -14.35
C GLU A 777 -2.03 -58.97 -14.94
N THR A 778 -2.54 -58.97 -16.18
CA THR A 778 -2.07 -58.55 -17.52
C THR A 778 -3.27 -58.67 -18.51
N ARG A 779 -3.21 -57.95 -19.66
CA ARG A 779 -3.85 -58.21 -20.99
C ARG A 779 -5.40 -58.22 -21.04
N VAL A 780 -6.11 -57.53 -21.94
CA VAL A 780 -5.89 -57.03 -23.32
C VAL A 780 -6.49 -55.63 -23.45
#